data_AF-C6JSW6-F1
#
_entry.id   AF-C6JSW6-F1
#
_cell.length_a   1.000
_cell.length_b   1.000
_cell.length_c   1.000
_cell.angle_alpha   90.00
_cell.angle_beta   90.00
_cell.angle_gamma   90.00
#
_symmetry.space_group_name_H-M   'P 1'
#
loop_
_entity.id
_entity.type
_entity.pdbx_description
1 polymer ?
#
loop_
_entity_poly.entity_id
_entity_poly.type
_entity_poly.pdbx_seq_one_letter_code
_entity_poly.pdbx_strand_id
1 'polypeptide(L)'
;MYSSNRTYSRAILGLSAVLTLSFTSLVAPVNAEEPETVVPATAELEGEVAATLPSAETGLLDAAPPKPVARGAAGDLQLPAVNEKEVFEEGRVIRAPEPDQSRCYRIPALVTAKNGDLLLAFDNRYGGGDGAKTWCRDAPYENMKRINRQNMQTDIQLYRSVDNGQSFEDFGYIAQGTADVRELSYTDPALVTDRTTGKIFAFFVRAYDYRVGQSSAGFNEGDVEAEIQKRDVQDTVVVESLDGGQTWGNMRLLSALTAKVSSISTGDTIFDGRGRFVTSGAGIQLQYGEHAGRLIVPISVDIDPKDSAKFINLAIYSDDHGQTWQAGIGTAGGAGFSGDVSKIVELSDGRLMMSSKDNDKPRWVSYSEDQGENWSTPKRKIIAPPQHPEKHNTGINVGLIRAYPNAPENSAAARVLLYSAPIDQRYSHKHTEDGRNNGWVMGSCDDGKTWSFGRQIEKNRFQYSSMTVMSDGNIGMVYESGDFSTGMNLKFAKFNMAWLGADCHSNEALGLTGDIDKEIVEAQEKAAEATKEAQEAAEKVQKLTEELAAARKENDELKNQVKGFKEAVGDLANEAEDLADKVFKLETAVTEAKEKATVAEKAASDAVTQLQKAESIAEEQKAKAESAAAEAQALREKLERLEGSILTVKENPEAEEIADLSSTAKDAADAARRAATDANGALSGQKQDEEKPAMGLMGILKVLAGIIPLVAIIATIFQTFRLPFNIPGMR
;
A
#
# COMPACT_ATOMS: atom_id res chain seq x y z
N MET A 1 17.57 -57.24 -35.97
CA MET A 1 17.89 -56.27 -37.04
C MET A 1 18.03 -54.89 -36.43
N TYR A 2 18.86 -54.03 -37.05
CA TYR A 2 19.07 -52.58 -36.86
C TYR A 2 18.00 -51.81 -36.03
N SER A 3 18.33 -51.01 -35.00
CA SER A 3 19.28 -49.87 -34.87
C SER A 3 18.62 -48.51 -35.10
N SER A 4 18.96 -47.53 -34.24
CA SER A 4 18.39 -46.17 -34.11
C SER A 4 16.99 -46.15 -33.44
N ASN A 5 16.68 -45.30 -32.46
CA ASN A 5 17.22 -43.97 -32.15
C ASN A 5 17.68 -43.77 -30.69
N ARG A 6 18.83 -43.10 -30.50
CA ARG A 6 19.01 -42.15 -29.38
C ARG A 6 18.09 -40.95 -29.68
N THR A 7 17.47 -40.24 -28.74
CA THR A 7 18.09 -39.39 -27.71
C THR A 7 16.91 -38.74 -26.98
N TYR A 8 16.93 -38.57 -25.65
CA TYR A 8 16.35 -37.40 -24.95
C TYR A 8 16.71 -37.46 -23.47
N SER A 9 17.72 -36.69 -23.08
CA SER A 9 18.02 -36.38 -21.68
C SER A 9 18.77 -35.06 -21.61
N ARG A 10 18.17 -34.10 -20.89
CA ARG A 10 18.71 -32.82 -20.39
C ARG A 10 19.04 -31.70 -21.40
N ALA A 11 18.18 -30.68 -21.44
CA ALA A 11 18.47 -29.23 -21.28
C ALA A 11 17.23 -28.44 -21.78
N ILE A 12 16.42 -27.80 -20.91
CA ILE A 12 16.56 -26.43 -20.34
C ILE A 12 15.98 -25.32 -21.26
N LEU A 13 15.11 -24.47 -20.65
CA LEU A 13 14.47 -23.20 -21.09
C LEU A 13 13.02 -23.27 -21.62
N GLY A 14 12.13 -22.51 -20.96
CA GLY A 14 10.85 -22.04 -21.52
C GLY A 14 9.63 -21.99 -20.59
N LEU A 15 9.53 -20.97 -19.72
CA LEU A 15 8.34 -20.52 -18.94
C LEU A 15 7.70 -21.56 -17.98
N SER A 16 7.44 -21.30 -16.69
CA SER A 16 7.45 -20.07 -15.87
C SER A 16 6.58 -18.92 -16.39
N ALA A 17 5.26 -19.00 -16.19
CA ALA A 17 4.40 -17.86 -15.86
C ALA A 17 3.03 -18.30 -15.28
N VAL A 18 2.55 -17.57 -14.26
CA VAL A 18 1.16 -17.45 -13.77
C VAL A 18 0.39 -18.72 -13.30
N LEU A 19 0.42 -18.97 -11.97
CA LEU A 19 -0.75 -19.18 -11.06
C LEU A 19 -0.39 -19.99 -9.79
N THR A 20 0.42 -19.38 -8.91
CA THR A 20 0.42 -19.72 -7.48
C THR A 20 0.66 -18.46 -6.66
N LEU A 21 -0.42 -17.80 -6.25
CA LEU A 21 -0.45 -16.91 -5.09
C LEU A 21 -1.57 -17.41 -4.15
N SER A 22 -1.23 -17.43 -2.86
CA SER A 22 -1.90 -18.16 -1.78
C SER A 22 -3.15 -17.45 -1.24
N PHE A 23 -3.91 -18.13 -0.36
CA PHE A 23 -4.46 -17.66 0.94
C PHE A 23 -5.39 -18.80 1.48
N THR A 24 -4.87 -19.81 2.20
CA THR A 24 -4.60 -19.90 3.66
C THR A 24 -5.81 -20.15 4.57
N SER A 25 -5.73 -21.24 5.34
CA SER A 25 -6.22 -21.45 6.73
C SER A 25 -7.23 -20.47 7.35
N LEU A 26 -8.38 -21.00 7.84
CA LEU A 26 -8.72 -21.01 9.28
C LEU A 26 -10.10 -21.69 9.52
N VAL A 27 -10.16 -22.81 10.26
CA VAL A 27 -11.31 -23.15 11.14
C VAL A 27 -10.84 -24.05 12.30
N ALA A 28 -11.11 -23.64 13.54
CA ALA A 28 -11.40 -24.55 14.66
C ALA A 28 -12.49 -23.87 15.53
N PRO A 29 -13.50 -24.61 16.05
CA PRO A 29 -14.79 -24.00 16.37
C PRO A 29 -14.99 -23.66 17.86
N VAL A 30 -15.88 -22.71 18.11
CA VAL A 30 -16.57 -22.54 19.40
C VAL A 30 -17.89 -23.32 19.33
N ASN A 31 -18.19 -24.11 20.36
CA ASN A 31 -19.50 -24.75 20.52
C ASN A 31 -20.03 -24.44 21.93
N ALA A 32 -21.33 -24.21 22.06
CA ALA A 32 -21.97 -23.80 23.32
C ALA A 32 -22.78 -24.94 23.94
N GLU A 33 -22.88 -24.96 25.27
CA GLU A 33 -23.97 -25.58 26.03
C GLU A 33 -24.03 -24.97 27.45
N GLU A 34 -25.23 -24.64 27.92
CA GLU A 34 -25.56 -24.10 29.26
C GLU A 34 -25.90 -25.29 30.24
N PRO A 35 -26.45 -25.15 31.50
CA PRO A 35 -26.97 -23.95 32.19
C PRO A 35 -26.82 -23.88 33.75
N GLU A 36 -27.49 -22.86 34.31
CA GLU A 36 -28.01 -22.70 35.70
C GLU A 36 -27.04 -22.51 36.90
N THR A 37 -27.18 -21.36 37.61
CA THR A 37 -27.83 -21.32 38.95
C THR A 37 -28.14 -19.89 39.46
N VAL A 38 -29.02 -19.81 40.47
CA VAL A 38 -29.88 -18.67 40.86
C VAL A 38 -29.33 -17.85 42.05
N VAL A 39 -29.80 -16.58 42.20
CA VAL A 39 -30.16 -15.81 43.44
C VAL A 39 -29.53 -14.39 43.55
N PRO A 40 -30.26 -13.31 43.96
CA PRO A 40 -29.84 -11.90 43.84
C PRO A 40 -29.75 -11.08 45.17
N ALA A 41 -29.31 -9.80 45.10
CA ALA A 41 -29.53 -8.70 46.07
C ALA A 41 -29.06 -7.34 45.49
N THR A 42 -29.90 -6.37 45.09
CA THR A 42 -30.57 -5.27 45.85
C THR A 42 -29.72 -4.09 46.34
N ALA A 43 -29.99 -2.88 45.81
CA ALA A 43 -29.96 -1.52 46.42
C ALA A 43 -29.71 -0.49 45.28
N GLU A 44 -30.71 0.23 44.74
CA GLU A 44 -31.38 1.42 45.31
C GLU A 44 -30.43 2.54 45.77
N LEU A 45 -30.46 3.67 45.05
CA LEU A 45 -30.79 4.98 45.64
C LEU A 45 -31.20 6.00 44.56
N GLU A 46 -32.18 6.82 44.91
CA GLU A 46 -32.96 7.70 44.01
C GLU A 46 -32.34 9.11 43.84
N GLY A 47 -32.89 9.89 42.90
CA GLY A 47 -32.53 11.29 42.68
C GLY A 47 -33.36 11.99 41.61
N GLU A 48 -34.68 12.13 41.82
CA GLU A 48 -35.56 12.90 40.93
C GLU A 48 -35.32 14.42 41.01
N VAL A 49 -35.52 15.15 39.89
CA VAL A 49 -36.52 16.25 39.86
C VAL A 49 -36.96 16.64 38.43
N ALA A 50 -38.25 16.37 38.18
CA ALA A 50 -39.26 17.21 37.51
C ALA A 50 -38.96 18.00 36.20
N ALA A 51 -39.72 17.60 35.18
CA ALA A 51 -39.96 18.23 33.88
C ALA A 51 -40.56 19.65 33.89
N THR A 52 -40.48 20.33 32.73
CA THR A 52 -41.64 21.02 32.12
C THR A 52 -41.43 21.32 30.63
N LEU A 53 -42.45 21.01 29.80
CA LEU A 53 -42.63 21.54 28.44
C LEU A 53 -43.74 22.60 28.50
N PRO A 54 -43.76 23.57 27.56
CA PRO A 54 -44.88 23.58 26.61
C PRO A 54 -44.49 23.88 25.15
N SER A 55 -45.41 23.51 24.25
CA SER A 55 -45.33 23.64 22.78
C SER A 55 -45.81 24.99 22.26
N ALA A 56 -45.23 25.49 21.15
CA ALA A 56 -45.98 26.02 20.00
C ALA A 56 -45.09 26.19 18.74
N GLU A 57 -45.70 25.90 17.59
CA GLU A 57 -45.26 26.07 16.20
C GLU A 57 -44.91 27.55 15.85
N THR A 58 -44.23 27.96 14.77
CA THR A 58 -43.87 27.39 13.44
C THR A 58 -42.54 28.00 12.95
N GLY A 59 -41.74 27.32 12.11
CA GLY A 59 -40.46 27.88 11.63
C GLY A 59 -39.80 27.15 10.45
N LEU A 60 -40.47 27.13 9.30
CA LEU A 60 -40.06 26.53 8.02
C LEU A 60 -38.62 26.91 7.56
N LEU A 61 -37.64 26.04 7.79
CA LEU A 61 -36.47 25.85 6.92
C LEU A 61 -36.02 24.38 6.98
N ASP A 62 -35.70 23.82 5.82
CA ASP A 62 -35.39 22.41 5.62
C ASP A 62 -33.96 22.10 6.11
N ALA A 63 -33.85 21.57 7.33
CA ALA A 63 -32.59 21.14 7.91
C ALA A 63 -32.21 19.77 7.34
N ALA A 64 -31.59 19.77 6.16
CA ALA A 64 -31.04 18.56 5.54
C ALA A 64 -30.13 17.81 6.54
N PRO A 65 -30.23 16.47 6.61
CA PRO A 65 -29.36 15.68 7.49
C PRO A 65 -27.88 15.88 7.10
N PRO A 66 -26.95 15.92 8.09
CA PRO A 66 -25.53 16.08 7.81
C PRO A 66 -24.99 14.90 6.97
N LYS A 67 -24.12 15.21 6.00
CA LYS A 67 -23.55 14.25 5.04
C LYS A 67 -22.38 13.45 5.68
N PRO A 68 -22.15 12.18 5.27
CA PRO A 68 -21.17 11.29 5.92
C PRO A 68 -19.71 11.53 5.50
N VAL A 69 -18.79 11.48 6.50
CA VAL A 69 -17.35 11.84 6.45
C VAL A 69 -16.60 11.17 7.64
N ALA A 70 -15.44 10.49 7.58
CA ALA A 70 -14.55 9.99 6.51
C ALA A 70 -13.76 8.75 7.04
N ARG A 71 -12.93 8.07 6.22
CA ARG A 71 -12.29 6.77 6.56
C ARG A 71 -10.77 6.84 6.78
N GLY A 72 -10.29 6.50 7.99
CA GLY A 72 -8.86 6.34 8.37
C GLY A 72 -8.15 5.17 7.67
N ALA A 73 -6.79 5.03 7.76
CA ALA A 73 -6.12 3.78 7.35
C ALA A 73 -4.73 3.42 7.91
N ALA A 74 -4.66 2.28 8.58
CA ALA A 74 -3.44 1.49 8.83
C ALA A 74 -3.77 -0.01 8.84
N GLY A 75 -2.76 -0.85 8.59
CA GLY A 75 -2.90 -2.32 8.59
C GLY A 75 -3.44 -2.91 7.29
N ASP A 76 -3.00 -4.14 7.01
CA ASP A 76 -3.21 -4.96 5.81
C ASP A 76 -4.47 -4.66 4.95
N LEU A 77 -4.25 -3.98 3.81
CA LEU A 77 -5.14 -3.82 2.62
C LEU A 77 -6.59 -3.32 2.80
N GLN A 78 -7.14 -3.25 4.01
CA GLN A 78 -8.45 -2.68 4.27
C GLN A 78 -8.32 -1.23 4.73
N LEU A 79 -9.17 -0.36 4.20
CA LEU A 79 -9.42 0.95 4.81
C LEU A 79 -10.33 0.71 6.03
N PRO A 80 -9.91 1.06 7.27
CA PRO A 80 -10.75 1.20 8.44
C PRO A 80 -12.13 1.79 8.18
N ALA A 81 -13.05 1.37 9.05
CA ALA A 81 -14.38 1.94 9.13
C ALA A 81 -14.33 3.47 9.31
N VAL A 82 -15.40 4.13 8.85
CA VAL A 82 -15.61 5.57 9.07
C VAL A 82 -15.56 5.84 10.58
N ASN A 83 -14.77 6.84 10.99
CA ASN A 83 -14.78 7.31 12.37
C ASN A 83 -15.13 8.80 12.38
N GLU A 84 -16.43 9.09 12.50
CA GLU A 84 -17.00 10.44 12.51
C GLU A 84 -16.70 11.20 13.82
N LYS A 85 -16.30 10.48 14.88
CA LYS A 85 -15.98 11.09 16.17
C LYS A 85 -14.61 11.76 16.10
N GLU A 86 -14.54 13.07 16.36
CA GLU A 86 -13.26 13.75 16.50
C GLU A 86 -12.39 13.07 17.57
N VAL A 87 -11.16 12.72 17.19
CA VAL A 87 -10.09 12.33 18.11
C VAL A 87 -9.05 13.43 18.06
N PHE A 88 -8.75 14.02 19.21
CA PHE A 88 -7.66 14.98 19.38
C PHE A 88 -7.09 14.92 20.79
N GLU A 89 -5.81 14.61 20.87
CA GLU A 89 -4.98 14.74 22.07
C GLU A 89 -3.98 15.86 21.79
N GLU A 90 -4.12 16.98 22.52
CA GLU A 90 -3.21 18.13 22.41
C GLU A 90 -1.78 17.72 22.76
N GLY A 91 -0.80 18.40 22.18
CA GLY A 91 0.62 18.06 22.29
C GLY A 91 1.15 17.96 23.71
N ARG A 92 1.23 16.74 24.24
CA ARG A 92 1.82 16.41 25.54
C ARG A 92 3.33 16.28 25.42
N VAL A 93 4.09 16.78 26.40
CA VAL A 93 5.55 16.63 26.41
C VAL A 93 5.91 15.16 26.63
N ILE A 94 6.70 14.59 25.73
CA ILE A 94 7.24 13.22 25.83
C ILE A 94 8.73 13.21 26.14
N ARG A 95 9.48 14.25 25.72
CA ARG A 95 10.87 14.46 26.13
C ARG A 95 11.05 15.90 26.57
N ALA A 96 11.14 16.11 27.88
CA ALA A 96 11.47 17.41 28.47
C ALA A 96 12.98 17.72 28.32
N PRO A 97 13.41 18.99 28.46
CA PRO A 97 14.82 19.35 28.59
C PRO A 97 15.39 18.80 29.89
N GLU A 98 16.69 18.55 29.97
CA GLU A 98 17.32 18.19 31.24
C GLU A 98 17.26 19.36 32.23
N PRO A 99 16.96 19.13 33.53
CA PRO A 99 16.90 20.21 34.53
C PRO A 99 18.21 21.00 34.67
N ASP A 100 19.35 20.33 34.49
CA ASP A 100 20.68 20.94 34.50
C ASP A 100 21.13 21.49 33.14
N GLN A 101 20.33 21.27 32.08
CA GLN A 101 20.60 21.62 30.68
C GLN A 101 21.91 21.03 30.13
N SER A 102 22.41 19.94 30.69
CA SER A 102 23.59 19.20 30.21
C SER A 102 23.37 18.51 28.87
N ARG A 103 22.11 18.25 28.51
CA ARG A 103 21.66 17.68 27.24
C ARG A 103 20.42 18.40 26.73
N CYS A 104 20.16 18.26 25.44
CA CYS A 104 19.03 18.89 24.76
C CYS A 104 18.57 18.03 23.56
N TYR A 105 17.28 18.09 23.23
CA TYR A 105 16.61 17.10 22.37
C TYR A 105 15.97 17.73 21.14
N ARG A 106 16.29 17.20 19.95
CA ARG A 106 15.83 17.73 18.67
C ARG A 106 15.73 16.65 17.58
N ILE A 107 15.17 17.04 16.44
CA ILE A 107 15.11 16.29 15.19
C ILE A 107 14.34 14.96 15.30
N PRO A 108 13.00 15.02 15.48
CA PRO A 108 12.18 13.82 15.63
C PRO A 108 11.99 13.05 14.31
N ALA A 109 12.09 11.72 14.41
CA ALA A 109 11.83 10.75 13.36
C ALA A 109 10.87 9.67 13.89
N LEU A 110 9.63 9.67 13.40
CA LEU A 110 8.54 8.83 13.90
C LEU A 110 8.03 7.87 12.82
N VAL A 111 7.97 6.56 13.13
CA VAL A 111 7.36 5.53 12.27
C VAL A 111 6.52 4.52 13.07
N THR A 112 5.46 4.01 12.45
CA THR A 112 4.72 2.83 12.92
C THR A 112 5.34 1.55 12.35
N ALA A 113 5.92 0.74 13.25
CA ALA A 113 6.46 -0.59 12.95
C ALA A 113 5.37 -1.58 12.49
N LYS A 114 5.77 -2.72 11.91
CA LYS A 114 4.83 -3.72 11.35
C LYS A 114 3.88 -4.31 12.41
N ASN A 115 4.30 -4.39 13.66
CA ASN A 115 3.49 -4.87 14.79
C ASN A 115 2.56 -3.80 15.38
N GLY A 116 2.58 -2.56 14.88
CA GLY A 116 1.75 -1.45 15.35
C GLY A 116 2.43 -0.50 16.32
N ASP A 117 3.62 -0.83 16.83
CA ASP A 117 4.37 0.03 17.76
C ASP A 117 4.84 1.32 17.08
N LEU A 118 4.91 2.40 17.86
CA LEU A 118 5.52 3.65 17.41
C LEU A 118 6.97 3.70 17.87
N LEU A 119 7.88 3.89 16.92
CA LEU A 119 9.29 4.17 17.18
C LEU A 119 9.59 5.64 16.91
N LEU A 120 10.13 6.32 17.90
CA LEU A 120 10.58 7.70 17.82
C LEU A 120 12.10 7.76 18.03
N ALA A 121 12.84 8.00 16.95
CA ALA A 121 14.25 8.37 17.02
C ALA A 121 14.40 9.89 17.11
N PHE A 122 15.40 10.37 17.86
CA PHE A 122 15.73 11.80 17.95
C PHE A 122 17.19 12.01 18.38
N ASP A 123 17.71 13.20 18.10
CA ASP A 123 19.02 13.61 18.57
C ASP A 123 18.99 13.89 20.07
N ASN A 124 19.79 13.16 20.82
CA ASN A 124 20.23 13.51 22.17
C ASN A 124 21.55 14.29 22.02
N ARG A 125 21.49 15.62 22.09
CA ARG A 125 22.60 16.55 21.83
C ARG A 125 23.23 17.05 23.13
N TYR A 126 24.50 17.43 23.08
CA TYR A 126 25.14 18.14 24.19
C TYR A 126 24.48 19.50 24.45
N GLY A 127 24.11 19.72 25.72
CA GLY A 127 23.62 20.99 26.23
C GLY A 127 24.71 21.71 27.02
N GLY A 128 24.80 23.03 26.87
CA GLY A 128 25.85 23.82 27.50
C GLY A 128 25.51 25.31 27.51
N GLY A 129 24.90 25.77 28.61
CA GLY A 129 24.43 27.15 28.78
C GLY A 129 23.21 27.49 27.91
N ASP A 130 22.91 28.79 27.78
CA ASP A 130 21.69 29.32 27.15
C ASP A 130 21.44 28.85 25.69
N GLY A 131 22.45 28.30 25.02
CA GLY A 131 22.33 27.67 23.71
C GLY A 131 21.39 26.45 23.70
N ALA A 132 21.32 25.70 24.82
CA ALA A 132 20.41 24.56 24.98
C ALA A 132 18.94 25.02 25.03
N LYS A 133 18.66 26.18 25.63
CA LYS A 133 17.30 26.73 25.73
C LYS A 133 16.74 27.32 24.44
N THR A 134 17.62 27.70 23.52
CA THR A 134 17.25 28.54 22.37
C THR A 134 17.24 27.79 21.05
N TRP A 135 18.34 27.10 20.72
CA TRP A 135 18.52 26.52 19.39
C TRP A 135 18.98 25.07 19.39
N CYS A 136 19.54 24.59 20.51
CA CYS A 136 20.02 23.21 20.67
C CYS A 136 20.97 22.82 19.51
N ARG A 137 22.13 23.49 19.52
CA ARG A 137 23.08 23.59 18.42
C ARG A 137 23.40 22.24 17.74
N ASP A 138 23.40 22.24 16.41
CA ASP A 138 23.68 21.05 15.58
C ASP A 138 25.12 20.51 15.79
N ALA A 139 25.28 19.20 15.64
CA ALA A 139 26.56 18.52 15.76
C ALA A 139 27.52 18.83 14.58
N PRO A 140 28.85 18.87 14.80
CA PRO A 140 29.52 18.91 16.10
C PRO A 140 29.29 20.25 16.83
N TYR A 141 29.33 20.23 18.16
CA TYR A 141 28.98 21.38 18.99
C TYR A 141 29.92 22.59 18.79
N GLU A 142 31.23 22.36 18.86
CA GLU A 142 32.27 23.31 18.45
C GLU A 142 32.75 22.99 17.02
N ASN A 143 32.00 23.49 16.03
CA ASN A 143 32.29 23.33 14.60
C ASN A 143 33.70 23.83 14.24
N MET A 144 34.43 23.04 13.44
CA MET A 144 35.80 23.29 12.95
C MET A 144 36.87 23.42 14.05
N LYS A 145 36.53 23.07 15.30
CA LYS A 145 37.48 23.06 16.42
C LYS A 145 37.56 21.63 16.95
N ARG A 146 38.73 21.01 16.81
CA ARG A 146 39.02 19.65 17.28
C ARG A 146 39.18 19.61 18.81
N ILE A 147 38.09 19.94 19.51
CA ILE A 147 37.99 20.07 20.98
C ILE A 147 36.70 19.43 21.54
N ASN A 148 35.84 18.86 20.68
CA ASN A 148 34.61 18.17 21.06
C ASN A 148 34.96 16.82 21.70
N ARG A 149 34.80 16.72 23.02
CA ARG A 149 35.05 15.48 23.77
C ARG A 149 33.88 14.50 23.61
N GLN A 150 34.07 13.24 24.00
CA GLN A 150 33.00 12.21 23.98
C GLN A 150 31.67 12.70 24.59
N ASN A 151 31.69 13.32 25.78
CA ASN A 151 30.47 13.83 26.42
C ASN A 151 29.77 14.98 25.65
N MET A 152 30.45 15.60 24.69
CA MET A 152 29.93 16.67 23.83
C MET A 152 29.32 16.13 22.52
N GLN A 153 29.39 14.82 22.28
CA GLN A 153 28.85 14.20 21.07
C GLN A 153 27.33 14.01 21.13
N THR A 154 26.71 13.87 19.96
CA THR A 154 25.28 13.58 19.80
C THR A 154 25.04 12.08 19.63
N ASP A 155 23.98 11.59 20.26
CA ASP A 155 23.47 10.23 20.13
C ASP A 155 22.12 10.23 19.41
N ILE A 156 21.78 9.12 18.75
CA ILE A 156 20.42 8.86 18.28
C ILE A 156 19.71 8.05 19.38
N GLN A 157 18.91 8.73 20.21
CA GLN A 157 18.05 8.10 21.20
C GLN A 157 16.82 7.49 20.51
N LEU A 158 16.32 6.38 21.04
CA LEU A 158 15.09 5.73 20.63
C LEU A 158 14.09 5.68 21.78
N TYR A 159 12.87 6.19 21.56
CA TYR A 159 11.71 5.99 22.43
C TYR A 159 10.70 5.07 21.72
N ARG A 160 9.98 4.24 22.49
CA ARG A 160 8.98 3.29 21.96
C ARG A 160 7.63 3.47 22.65
N SER A 161 6.54 3.35 21.89
CA SER A 161 5.17 3.22 22.39
C SER A 161 4.56 1.93 21.86
N VAL A 162 4.00 1.12 22.76
CA VAL A 162 3.28 -0.14 22.46
C VAL A 162 1.76 0.01 22.66
N ASP A 163 1.29 1.24 22.92
CA ASP A 163 -0.05 1.55 23.40
C ASP A 163 -0.77 2.62 22.55
N ASN A 164 -0.41 2.71 21.26
CA ASN A 164 -0.93 3.70 20.30
C ASN A 164 -0.76 5.16 20.74
N GLY A 165 0.40 5.45 21.34
CA GLY A 165 0.85 6.79 21.69
C GLY A 165 0.36 7.30 23.05
N GLN A 166 -0.19 6.46 23.93
CA GLN A 166 -0.60 6.86 25.28
C GLN A 166 0.61 7.10 26.19
N SER A 167 1.64 6.27 26.08
CA SER A 167 2.93 6.44 26.75
C SER A 167 4.10 6.25 25.77
N PHE A 168 5.28 6.75 26.14
CA PHE A 168 6.53 6.48 25.44
C PHE A 168 7.58 6.13 26.49
N GLU A 169 8.23 4.99 26.33
CA GLU A 169 9.32 4.53 27.19
C GLU A 169 10.67 4.83 26.53
N ASP A 170 11.69 5.10 27.36
CA ASP A 170 13.07 5.18 26.88
C ASP A 170 13.54 3.79 26.48
N PHE A 171 13.91 3.65 25.21
CA PHE A 171 14.29 2.40 24.59
C PHE A 171 15.77 2.39 24.14
N GLY A 172 16.58 3.25 24.75
CA GLY A 172 18.02 3.29 24.56
C GLY A 172 18.46 4.06 23.31
N TYR A 173 19.45 3.54 22.60
CA TYR A 173 20.14 4.23 21.51
C TYR A 173 20.21 3.37 20.25
N ILE A 174 19.99 4.00 19.09
CA ILE A 174 20.31 3.41 17.78
C ILE A 174 21.83 3.53 17.51
N ALA A 175 22.42 4.66 17.90
CA ALA A 175 23.85 4.93 17.81
C ALA A 175 24.25 5.93 18.90
N GLN A 176 25.32 5.63 19.66
CA GLN A 176 25.69 6.38 20.86
C GLN A 176 27.07 7.05 20.70
N GLY A 177 27.09 8.28 20.19
CA GLY A 177 28.32 9.06 19.99
C GLY A 177 29.04 9.40 21.30
N THR A 178 28.30 9.50 22.41
CA THR A 178 28.86 9.70 23.76
C THR A 178 29.63 8.50 24.30
N ALA A 179 29.42 7.31 23.75
CA ALA A 179 30.19 6.10 24.05
C ALA A 179 31.32 5.85 23.02
N ASP A 180 31.32 6.53 21.88
CA ASP A 180 32.29 6.30 20.81
C ASP A 180 33.67 6.88 21.18
N VAL A 181 34.68 6.01 21.25
CA VAL A 181 36.08 6.36 21.57
C VAL A 181 36.77 7.18 20.48
N ARG A 182 36.17 7.26 19.29
CA ARG A 182 36.66 8.02 18.12
C ARG A 182 36.11 9.45 18.07
N GLU A 183 35.35 9.87 19.09
CA GLU A 183 34.73 11.19 19.21
C GLU A 183 33.87 11.53 17.98
N LEU A 184 32.84 10.69 17.74
CA LEU A 184 31.87 10.83 16.66
C LEU A 184 30.51 11.29 17.19
N SER A 185 29.83 12.11 16.42
CA SER A 185 28.41 12.41 16.63
C SER A 185 27.56 11.69 15.60
N TYR A 186 26.42 11.15 16.03
CA TYR A 186 25.36 10.67 15.15
C TYR A 186 24.19 11.64 15.24
N THR A 187 23.72 12.17 14.12
CA THR A 187 22.73 13.29 14.10
C THR A 187 21.77 13.18 12.93
N ASP A 188 20.59 13.78 13.10
CA ASP A 188 19.53 13.94 12.10
C ASP A 188 18.94 12.59 11.61
N PRO A 189 18.23 11.85 12.48
CA PRO A 189 17.67 10.56 12.13
C PRO A 189 16.55 10.67 11.08
N ALA A 190 16.50 9.67 10.21
CA ALA A 190 15.33 9.34 9.40
C ALA A 190 15.06 7.83 9.50
N LEU A 191 13.79 7.44 9.67
CA LEU A 191 13.40 6.03 9.79
C LEU A 191 12.59 5.55 8.56
N VAL A 192 12.74 4.28 8.21
CA VAL A 192 11.89 3.59 7.21
C VAL A 192 11.50 2.22 7.75
N THR A 193 10.22 1.91 7.75
CA THR A 193 9.73 0.53 8.02
C THR A 193 9.47 -0.16 6.69
N ASP A 194 10.15 -1.28 6.45
CA ASP A 194 9.78 -2.22 5.40
C ASP A 194 8.60 -3.06 5.91
N ARG A 195 7.40 -2.78 5.40
CA ARG A 195 6.16 -3.46 5.80
C ARG A 195 6.09 -4.88 5.26
N THR A 196 6.81 -5.20 4.18
CA THR A 196 6.91 -6.55 3.64
C THR A 196 7.68 -7.45 4.60
N THR A 197 8.94 -7.10 4.93
CA THR A 197 9.80 -7.94 5.78
C THR A 197 9.61 -7.72 7.29
N GLY A 198 9.12 -6.55 7.70
CA GLY A 198 9.09 -6.11 9.10
C GLY A 198 10.39 -5.45 9.58
N LYS A 199 11.42 -5.35 8.73
CA LYS A 199 12.66 -4.64 9.03
C LYS A 199 12.42 -3.15 9.25
N ILE A 200 13.27 -2.53 10.06
CA ILE A 200 13.29 -1.07 10.26
C ILE A 200 14.70 -0.57 9.99
N PHE A 201 14.83 0.44 9.14
CA PHE A 201 16.08 1.09 8.79
C PHE A 201 16.14 2.46 9.44
N ALA A 202 17.30 2.80 9.99
CA ALA A 202 17.61 4.12 10.48
C ALA A 202 18.78 4.70 9.68
N PHE A 203 18.61 5.93 9.23
CA PHE A 203 19.62 6.72 8.53
C PHE A 203 19.98 7.93 9.38
N PHE A 204 21.26 8.29 9.41
CA PHE A 204 21.74 9.49 10.10
C PHE A 204 23.10 9.89 9.55
N VAL A 205 23.53 11.11 9.87
CA VAL A 205 24.89 11.59 9.60
C VAL A 205 25.82 11.03 10.67
N ARG A 206 26.95 10.47 10.24
CA ARG A 206 28.13 10.27 11.09
C ARG A 206 29.03 11.49 10.93
N ALA A 207 28.98 12.37 11.92
CA ALA A 207 29.61 13.67 11.93
C ALA A 207 30.92 13.66 12.73
N TYR A 208 31.88 14.47 12.25
CA TYR A 208 33.24 14.56 12.76
C TYR A 208 33.51 15.97 13.32
N ASP A 209 34.45 16.72 12.73
CA ASP A 209 34.85 18.04 13.21
C ASP A 209 34.14 19.18 12.44
N TYR A 210 33.42 18.88 11.35
CA TYR A 210 32.79 19.85 10.45
C TYR A 210 31.29 19.60 10.25
N ARG A 211 30.53 20.69 10.13
CA ARG A 211 29.11 20.70 9.73
C ARG A 211 28.92 20.66 8.22
N VAL A 212 27.68 20.37 7.82
CA VAL A 212 27.28 20.15 6.42
C VAL A 212 27.77 21.24 5.45
N GLY A 213 27.46 22.52 5.70
CA GLY A 213 27.86 23.62 4.80
C GLY A 213 29.34 24.01 4.85
N GLN A 214 30.11 23.44 5.79
CA GLN A 214 31.56 23.68 5.92
C GLN A 214 32.40 22.47 5.48
N SER A 215 31.77 21.33 5.20
CA SER A 215 32.48 20.07 4.96
C SER A 215 33.29 20.11 3.66
N SER A 216 34.43 19.43 3.68
CA SER A 216 35.24 19.12 2.50
C SER A 216 34.51 18.13 1.57
N ALA A 217 34.98 18.09 0.32
CA ALA A 217 34.56 17.07 -0.63
C ALA A 217 35.10 15.68 -0.26
N GLY A 218 34.33 14.64 -0.56
CA GLY A 218 34.71 13.24 -0.29
C GLY A 218 34.11 12.71 1.02
N PHE A 219 34.62 11.55 1.48
CA PHE A 219 34.04 10.75 2.56
C PHE A 219 35.10 9.80 3.15
N ASN A 220 34.75 9.00 4.17
CA ASN A 220 35.57 7.88 4.62
C ASN A 220 35.09 6.56 4.00
N GLU A 221 36.01 5.74 3.51
CA GLU A 221 35.74 4.45 2.87
C GLU A 221 35.93 3.28 3.83
N GLY A 222 35.37 2.11 3.46
CA GLY A 222 35.55 0.85 4.18
C GLY A 222 34.44 0.55 5.17
N ASP A 223 34.79 -0.27 6.18
CA ASP A 223 33.88 -0.64 7.26
C ASP A 223 33.57 0.56 8.17
N VAL A 224 32.42 0.55 8.85
CA VAL A 224 32.07 1.60 9.80
C VAL A 224 33.05 1.69 10.97
N GLU A 225 33.69 0.57 11.34
CA GLU A 225 34.71 0.48 12.39
C GLU A 225 36.16 0.71 11.91
N ALA A 226 36.36 1.07 10.64
CA ALA A 226 37.67 1.40 10.09
C ALA A 226 38.28 2.68 10.69
N GLU A 227 39.60 2.84 10.56
CA GLU A 227 40.31 4.05 10.98
C GLU A 227 39.87 5.27 10.15
N ILE A 228 39.48 6.33 10.85
CA ILE A 228 38.98 7.58 10.26
C ILE A 228 40.14 8.35 9.62
N GLN A 229 40.14 8.44 8.29
CA GLN A 229 41.17 9.13 7.52
C GLN A 229 40.86 10.63 7.36
N LYS A 230 39.58 11.02 7.36
CA LYS A 230 39.12 12.40 7.16
C LYS A 230 38.09 12.78 8.23
N ARG A 231 38.35 13.89 8.94
CA ARG A 231 37.44 14.48 9.94
C ARG A 231 36.80 15.79 9.50
N ASP A 232 37.13 16.26 8.30
CA ASP A 232 36.59 17.44 7.66
C ASP A 232 35.46 17.13 6.67
N VAL A 233 35.04 15.88 6.57
CA VAL A 233 33.91 15.40 5.76
C VAL A 233 32.70 15.06 6.63
N GLN A 234 31.58 14.66 6.01
CA GLN A 234 30.45 14.02 6.68
C GLN A 234 30.10 12.72 5.97
N ASP A 235 29.77 11.69 6.76
CA ASP A 235 29.36 10.39 6.24
C ASP A 235 27.84 10.16 6.38
N THR A 236 27.25 9.50 5.39
CA THR A 236 25.88 8.97 5.47
C THR A 236 25.93 7.54 5.99
N VAL A 237 25.17 7.23 7.04
CA VAL A 237 25.07 5.88 7.61
C VAL A 237 23.65 5.33 7.42
N VAL A 238 23.56 4.01 7.21
CA VAL A 238 22.35 3.22 7.44
C VAL A 238 22.64 2.12 8.45
N VAL A 239 21.68 1.81 9.32
CA VAL A 239 21.69 0.67 10.24
C VAL A 239 20.30 0.02 10.22
N GLU A 240 20.19 -1.29 10.43
CA GLU A 240 18.92 -2.01 10.38
C GLU A 240 18.59 -2.71 11.70
N SER A 241 17.30 -2.86 11.96
CA SER A 241 16.73 -3.69 13.02
C SER A 241 15.86 -4.78 12.39
N LEU A 242 16.02 -6.00 12.89
CA LEU A 242 15.29 -7.21 12.45
C LEU A 242 14.18 -7.62 13.44
N ASP A 243 14.06 -6.93 14.57
CA ASP A 243 13.27 -7.33 15.73
C ASP A 243 12.29 -6.25 16.23
N GLY A 244 11.95 -5.28 15.37
CA GLY A 244 11.02 -4.20 15.71
C GLY A 244 11.66 -3.04 16.47
N GLY A 245 12.96 -2.80 16.28
CA GLY A 245 13.71 -1.69 16.88
C GLY A 245 14.35 -2.01 18.23
N GLN A 246 14.40 -3.28 18.65
CA GLN A 246 14.98 -3.70 19.95
C GLN A 246 16.50 -3.80 19.87
N THR A 247 17.03 -4.32 18.77
CA THR A 247 18.45 -4.32 18.47
C THR A 247 18.71 -3.75 17.09
N TRP A 248 19.88 -3.13 16.94
CA TRP A 248 20.33 -2.45 15.73
C TRP A 248 21.69 -3.00 15.32
N GLY A 249 21.84 -3.36 14.04
CA GLY A 249 23.03 -4.00 13.51
C GLY A 249 23.23 -3.74 12.02
N ASN A 250 24.30 -4.33 11.46
CA ASN A 250 24.69 -4.14 10.05
C ASN A 250 24.79 -2.66 9.64
N MET A 251 25.46 -1.87 10.47
CA MET A 251 25.70 -0.44 10.23
C MET A 251 26.70 -0.27 9.07
N ARG A 252 26.32 0.51 8.05
CA ARG A 252 27.04 0.63 6.78
C ARG A 252 27.17 2.09 6.34
N LEU A 253 28.27 2.39 5.65
CA LEU A 253 28.50 3.69 5.04
C LEU A 253 27.86 3.74 3.64
N LEU A 254 26.96 4.70 3.42
CA LEU A 254 26.36 4.99 2.12
C LEU A 254 26.99 6.20 1.42
N SER A 255 27.98 6.83 2.04
CA SER A 255 28.64 8.06 1.56
C SER A 255 29.14 7.99 0.10
N ALA A 256 29.53 6.81 -0.37
CA ALA A 256 30.01 6.60 -1.74
C ALA A 256 28.94 6.92 -2.80
N LEU A 257 27.66 6.67 -2.50
CA LEU A 257 26.53 6.91 -3.41
C LEU A 257 26.38 8.40 -3.79
N THR A 258 26.89 9.30 -2.95
CA THR A 258 26.86 10.75 -3.17
C THR A 258 28.26 11.37 -3.21
N ALA A 259 29.29 10.58 -3.55
CA ALA A 259 30.65 11.10 -3.74
C ALA A 259 30.73 12.05 -4.94
N LYS A 260 29.96 11.75 -5.98
CA LYS A 260 29.69 12.62 -7.13
C LYS A 260 28.17 12.72 -7.28
N VAL A 261 27.67 13.92 -7.58
CA VAL A 261 26.23 14.15 -7.79
C VAL A 261 25.99 15.05 -9.00
N SER A 262 24.89 14.81 -9.71
CA SER A 262 24.39 15.66 -10.80
C SER A 262 22.96 16.08 -10.51
N SER A 263 22.46 17.08 -11.25
CA SER A 263 21.08 17.54 -11.14
C SER A 263 20.51 17.88 -12.50
N ILE A 264 19.26 17.49 -12.73
CA ILE A 264 18.45 17.91 -13.89
C ILE A 264 18.37 19.44 -14.03
N SER A 265 18.55 20.19 -12.92
CA SER A 265 18.56 21.66 -12.89
C SER A 265 19.93 22.29 -13.26
N THR A 266 20.94 21.47 -13.56
CA THR A 266 22.32 21.90 -13.88
C THR A 266 22.88 21.29 -15.18
N GLY A 267 22.05 20.55 -15.93
CA GLY A 267 22.48 19.78 -17.09
C GLY A 267 23.54 18.72 -16.72
N ASP A 268 24.44 18.42 -17.66
CA ASP A 268 25.47 17.37 -17.52
C ASP A 268 26.60 17.70 -16.51
N THR A 269 26.41 18.73 -15.66
CA THR A 269 27.42 19.12 -14.67
C THR A 269 27.45 18.11 -13.51
N ILE A 270 28.59 17.47 -13.31
CA ILE A 270 28.87 16.60 -12.17
C ILE A 270 29.64 17.38 -11.12
N PHE A 271 29.14 17.37 -9.89
CA PHE A 271 29.75 18.02 -8.71
C PHE A 271 30.39 16.99 -7.79
N ASP A 272 31.44 17.39 -7.08
CA ASP A 272 31.96 16.68 -5.92
C ASP A 272 31.03 16.86 -4.73
N GLY A 273 30.55 15.75 -4.15
CA GLY A 273 29.70 15.78 -2.96
C GLY A 273 30.50 16.19 -1.72
N ARG A 274 29.99 17.18 -0.99
CA ARG A 274 30.58 17.74 0.23
C ARG A 274 29.82 17.26 1.46
N GLY A 275 29.30 18.16 2.29
CA GLY A 275 28.39 17.80 3.37
C GLY A 275 27.12 17.12 2.86
N ARG A 276 26.56 16.22 3.65
CA ARG A 276 25.40 15.41 3.25
C ARG A 276 24.59 14.98 4.46
N PHE A 277 23.28 14.89 4.29
CA PHE A 277 22.38 14.34 5.30
C PHE A 277 21.13 13.76 4.66
N VAL A 278 20.75 12.55 5.06
CA VAL A 278 19.40 12.03 4.81
C VAL A 278 18.43 12.92 5.58
N THR A 279 17.35 13.34 4.94
CA THR A 279 16.50 14.41 5.47
C THR A 279 15.62 13.88 6.59
N SER A 280 15.79 14.44 7.78
CA SER A 280 15.25 13.90 9.03
C SER A 280 13.72 13.79 9.10
N GLY A 281 13.23 12.73 9.74
CA GLY A 281 11.81 12.36 9.79
C GLY A 281 11.59 10.90 9.39
N ALA A 282 10.85 10.66 8.31
CA ALA A 282 10.63 9.33 7.76
C ALA A 282 10.84 9.33 6.24
N GLY A 283 11.36 8.21 5.72
CA GLY A 283 11.19 7.84 4.31
C GLY A 283 9.93 7.01 4.12
N ILE A 284 9.78 6.42 2.93
CA ILE A 284 8.60 5.61 2.57
C ILE A 284 8.99 4.26 1.97
N GLN A 285 8.02 3.36 1.93
CA GLN A 285 8.03 2.18 1.06
C GLN A 285 6.94 2.36 0.01
N LEU A 286 7.30 2.19 -1.27
CA LEU A 286 6.37 2.32 -2.38
C LEU A 286 5.32 1.20 -2.37
N GLN A 287 4.09 1.50 -2.79
CA GLN A 287 2.98 0.56 -2.87
C GLN A 287 2.57 0.26 -4.31
N TYR A 288 2.86 1.17 -5.25
CA TYR A 288 2.34 1.11 -6.63
C TYR A 288 3.48 0.95 -7.65
N GLY A 289 3.13 0.66 -8.90
CA GLY A 289 4.08 0.61 -10.02
C GLY A 289 5.07 -0.57 -10.01
N GLU A 290 6.05 -0.51 -10.90
CA GLU A 290 7.06 -1.57 -11.11
C GLU A 290 7.97 -1.78 -9.89
N HIS A 291 8.25 -0.71 -9.14
CA HIS A 291 9.09 -0.71 -7.94
C HIS A 291 8.27 -0.77 -6.64
N ALA A 292 7.06 -1.35 -6.66
CA ALA A 292 6.29 -1.60 -5.44
C ALA A 292 7.14 -2.42 -4.43
N GLY A 293 7.24 -1.93 -3.19
CA GLY A 293 8.13 -2.46 -2.16
C GLY A 293 9.49 -1.74 -2.03
N ARG A 294 9.89 -0.91 -3.01
CA ARG A 294 11.10 -0.07 -2.95
C ARG A 294 11.10 0.80 -1.69
N LEU A 295 12.19 0.75 -0.94
CA LEU A 295 12.45 1.62 0.21
C LEU A 295 13.15 2.88 -0.29
N ILE A 296 12.73 4.08 0.14
CA ILE A 296 13.26 5.34 -0.40
C ILE A 296 13.32 6.45 0.66
N VAL A 297 14.45 7.15 0.71
CA VAL A 297 14.70 8.32 1.57
C VAL A 297 15.22 9.51 0.75
N PRO A 298 14.86 10.76 1.09
CA PRO A 298 15.47 11.93 0.47
C PRO A 298 16.84 12.22 1.11
N ILE A 299 17.82 12.64 0.30
CA ILE A 299 19.13 13.11 0.78
C ILE A 299 19.46 14.47 0.15
N SER A 300 20.02 15.37 0.98
CA SER A 300 20.56 16.65 0.54
C SER A 300 22.08 16.57 0.54
N VAL A 301 22.71 17.01 -0.55
CA VAL A 301 24.16 16.97 -0.77
C VAL A 301 24.65 18.36 -1.17
N ASP A 302 25.54 18.93 -0.37
CA ASP A 302 26.16 20.22 -0.65
C ASP A 302 27.19 20.11 -1.78
N ILE A 303 27.18 21.10 -2.67
CA ILE A 303 28.00 21.13 -3.89
C ILE A 303 28.84 22.40 -4.04
N ASP A 304 28.77 23.34 -3.09
CA ASP A 304 29.46 24.64 -3.20
C ASP A 304 30.73 24.70 -2.31
N PRO A 305 31.92 24.91 -2.89
CA PRO A 305 33.16 25.01 -2.12
C PRO A 305 33.32 26.32 -1.32
N LYS A 306 32.39 27.28 -1.38
CA LYS A 306 32.57 28.66 -0.87
C LYS A 306 31.90 28.97 0.48
N ASP A 307 31.74 27.99 1.36
CA ASP A 307 31.09 28.16 2.68
C ASP A 307 29.65 28.72 2.57
N SER A 308 28.96 28.34 1.49
CA SER A 308 27.57 28.67 1.22
C SER A 308 26.80 27.38 0.95
N ALA A 309 26.03 26.91 1.93
CA ALA A 309 25.29 25.65 1.88
C ALA A 309 24.29 25.62 0.70
N LYS A 310 24.67 24.96 -0.39
CA LYS A 310 23.95 24.96 -1.67
C LYS A 310 23.76 23.52 -2.09
N PHE A 311 22.57 23.01 -1.84
CA PHE A 311 22.30 21.58 -1.97
C PHE A 311 21.69 21.22 -3.33
N ILE A 312 22.08 20.05 -3.83
CA ILE A 312 21.24 19.20 -4.68
C ILE A 312 20.44 18.28 -3.74
N ASN A 313 19.17 18.06 -4.04
CA ASN A 313 18.38 17.02 -3.40
C ASN A 313 18.16 15.87 -4.37
N LEU A 314 18.30 14.63 -3.89
CA LEU A 314 18.07 13.40 -4.65
C LEU A 314 17.48 12.33 -3.72
N ALA A 315 17.19 11.16 -4.25
CA ALA A 315 16.72 10.01 -3.47
C ALA A 315 17.79 8.92 -3.36
N ILE A 316 17.91 8.33 -2.18
CA ILE A 316 18.57 7.03 -1.99
C ILE A 316 17.49 5.97 -1.82
N TYR A 317 17.59 4.88 -2.56
CA TYR A 317 16.56 3.82 -2.59
C TYR A 317 17.15 2.41 -2.65
N SER A 318 16.32 1.42 -2.31
CA SER A 318 16.65 -0.01 -2.31
C SER A 318 15.45 -0.83 -2.78
N ASP A 319 15.68 -1.71 -3.75
CA ASP A 319 14.70 -2.65 -4.33
C ASP A 319 14.80 -4.07 -3.74
N ASP A 320 15.75 -4.31 -2.84
CA ASP A 320 16.11 -5.65 -2.34
C ASP A 320 15.99 -5.78 -0.81
N HIS A 321 15.04 -5.04 -0.23
CA HIS A 321 14.78 -4.99 1.22
C HIS A 321 16.01 -4.56 2.04
N GLY A 322 16.69 -3.51 1.54
CA GLY A 322 17.79 -2.79 2.19
C GLY A 322 19.16 -3.48 2.12
N GLN A 323 19.31 -4.54 1.32
CA GLN A 323 20.59 -5.23 1.14
C GLN A 323 21.59 -4.36 0.38
N THR A 324 21.17 -3.79 -0.74
CA THR A 324 21.92 -2.78 -1.50
C THR A 324 21.14 -1.46 -1.59
N TRP A 325 21.86 -0.37 -1.82
CA TRP A 325 21.32 0.98 -1.91
C TRP A 325 21.88 1.67 -3.14
N GLN A 326 21.03 2.43 -3.84
CA GLN A 326 21.34 3.18 -5.05
C GLN A 326 20.95 4.65 -4.85
N ALA A 327 21.43 5.54 -5.72
CA ALA A 327 21.10 6.96 -5.70
C ALA A 327 20.62 7.41 -7.08
N GLY A 328 19.51 8.15 -7.11
CA GLY A 328 18.97 8.77 -8.33
C GLY A 328 19.73 10.05 -8.73
N ILE A 329 19.40 10.58 -9.90
CA ILE A 329 19.83 11.91 -10.33
C ILE A 329 19.08 12.96 -9.50
N GLY A 330 19.74 14.07 -9.17
CA GLY A 330 19.14 15.09 -8.30
C GLY A 330 18.31 16.18 -8.99
N THR A 331 17.76 17.05 -8.17
CA THR A 331 17.08 18.27 -8.55
C THR A 331 17.51 19.45 -7.66
N ALA A 332 17.17 20.68 -8.06
CA ALA A 332 17.71 21.93 -7.51
C ALA A 332 19.26 21.99 -7.60
N GLY A 333 19.90 22.84 -6.79
CA GLY A 333 21.34 23.16 -6.92
C GLY A 333 21.69 24.05 -8.13
N GLY A 334 20.67 24.54 -8.84
CA GLY A 334 20.79 25.31 -10.09
C GLY A 334 19.55 26.17 -10.34
N ALA A 335 19.58 26.98 -11.41
CA ALA A 335 18.45 27.80 -11.86
C ALA A 335 17.74 28.69 -10.80
N GLY A 336 18.45 29.08 -9.73
CA GLY A 336 17.88 29.87 -8.63
C GLY A 336 17.11 29.06 -7.58
N PHE A 337 17.25 27.74 -7.57
CA PHE A 337 16.72 26.81 -6.55
C PHE A 337 17.88 26.12 -5.81
N SER A 338 17.83 26.13 -4.48
CA SER A 338 18.66 25.25 -3.65
C SER A 338 17.78 24.16 -3.05
N GLY A 339 18.31 22.95 -2.91
CA GLY A 339 17.79 21.98 -1.96
C GLY A 339 18.07 22.39 -0.51
N ASP A 340 17.46 21.65 0.41
CA ASP A 340 17.64 21.64 1.86
C ASP A 340 16.72 20.51 2.40
N VAL A 341 16.37 20.46 3.69
CA VAL A 341 15.53 19.38 4.27
C VAL A 341 14.21 19.21 3.49
N SER A 342 13.99 17.99 2.99
CA SER A 342 12.86 17.64 2.13
C SER A 342 12.13 16.38 2.60
N LYS A 343 11.01 16.06 1.95
CA LYS A 343 10.22 14.84 2.15
C LYS A 343 9.76 14.32 0.81
N ILE A 344 9.66 13.01 0.68
CA ILE A 344 9.11 12.30 -0.49
C ILE A 344 7.81 11.63 -0.07
N VAL A 345 6.79 11.71 -0.92
CA VAL A 345 5.53 10.96 -0.78
C VAL A 345 5.12 10.38 -2.14
N GLU A 346 4.63 9.15 -2.14
CA GLU A 346 4.05 8.50 -3.32
C GLU A 346 2.59 8.97 -3.48
N LEU A 347 2.26 9.51 -4.65
CA LEU A 347 0.94 10.04 -5.02
C LEU A 347 -0.02 8.92 -5.44
N SER A 348 -1.28 9.27 -5.66
CA SER A 348 -2.30 8.30 -6.06
C SER A 348 -2.01 7.58 -7.38
N ASP A 349 -1.23 8.19 -8.28
CA ASP A 349 -0.87 7.68 -9.61
C ASP A 349 0.54 7.07 -9.68
N GLY A 350 1.10 6.64 -8.54
CA GLY A 350 2.42 5.98 -8.46
C GLY A 350 3.62 6.92 -8.59
N ARG A 351 3.43 8.16 -9.04
CA ARG A 351 4.49 9.18 -9.10
C ARG A 351 4.91 9.62 -7.71
N LEU A 352 6.16 10.04 -7.56
CA LEU A 352 6.66 10.58 -6.29
C LEU A 352 6.66 12.10 -6.31
N MET A 353 6.20 12.75 -5.24
CA MET A 353 6.40 14.17 -5.00
C MET A 353 7.49 14.38 -3.95
N MET A 354 8.56 15.08 -4.31
CA MET A 354 9.52 15.65 -3.36
C MET A 354 9.11 17.09 -3.02
N SER A 355 9.01 17.41 -1.74
CA SER A 355 8.79 18.78 -1.23
C SER A 355 9.98 19.23 -0.38
N SER A 356 10.70 20.26 -0.81
CA SER A 356 11.93 20.75 -0.15
C SER A 356 11.80 22.18 0.39
N LYS A 357 12.50 22.42 1.50
CA LYS A 357 12.86 23.75 1.96
C LYS A 357 13.76 24.44 0.91
N ASP A 358 13.57 25.75 0.75
CA ASP A 358 14.38 26.66 -0.07
C ASP A 358 14.58 27.91 0.78
N ASN A 359 15.79 28.13 1.29
CA ASN A 359 16.01 29.09 2.38
C ASN A 359 15.50 30.50 2.05
N ASP A 360 14.68 31.04 2.96
CA ASP A 360 14.03 32.35 2.89
C ASP A 360 13.08 32.53 1.69
N LYS A 361 12.58 31.44 1.13
CA LYS A 361 11.63 31.39 0.01
C LYS A 361 10.52 30.35 0.27
N PRO A 362 9.39 30.39 -0.46
CA PRO A 362 8.44 29.29 -0.44
C PRO A 362 9.13 27.98 -0.84
N ARG A 363 8.72 26.87 -0.18
CA ARG A 363 9.16 25.51 -0.53
C ARG A 363 8.98 25.26 -2.03
N TRP A 364 9.82 24.41 -2.61
CA TRP A 364 9.57 23.89 -3.95
C TRP A 364 9.08 22.45 -3.90
N VAL A 365 8.31 22.08 -4.93
CA VAL A 365 7.97 20.70 -5.24
C VAL A 365 8.60 20.28 -6.56
N SER A 366 8.94 19.00 -6.65
CA SER A 366 9.36 18.32 -7.87
C SER A 366 8.73 16.93 -7.88
N TYR A 367 8.49 16.38 -9.07
CA TYR A 367 7.85 15.08 -9.26
C TYR A 367 8.76 14.13 -10.04
N SER A 368 8.75 12.84 -9.67
CA SER A 368 9.40 11.73 -10.37
C SER A 368 8.33 10.80 -10.94
N GLU A 369 8.51 10.38 -12.20
CA GLU A 369 7.65 9.43 -12.92
C GLU A 369 8.27 8.03 -12.97
N ASP A 370 9.54 7.91 -12.60
CA ASP A 370 10.39 6.72 -12.56
C ASP A 370 10.78 6.38 -11.10
N GLN A 371 9.84 6.58 -10.19
CA GLN A 371 9.87 6.12 -8.80
C GLN A 371 11.19 6.42 -8.04
N GLY A 372 11.73 7.62 -8.26
CA GLY A 372 12.85 8.21 -7.52
C GLY A 372 14.14 8.41 -8.31
N GLU A 373 14.22 7.90 -9.55
CA GLU A 373 15.46 7.88 -10.33
C GLU A 373 15.77 9.22 -11.00
N ASN A 374 14.77 9.91 -11.55
CA ASN A 374 14.86 11.26 -12.08
C ASN A 374 13.72 12.15 -11.54
N TRP A 375 13.89 13.46 -11.74
CA TRP A 375 13.00 14.47 -11.17
C TRP A 375 12.72 15.57 -12.19
N SER A 376 11.50 16.10 -12.17
CA SER A 376 11.10 17.26 -12.96
C SER A 376 11.67 18.58 -12.39
N THR A 377 11.74 19.62 -13.23
CA THR A 377 12.20 20.95 -12.82
C THR A 377 11.43 21.46 -11.60
N PRO A 378 12.11 21.88 -10.51
CA PRO A 378 11.46 22.26 -9.27
C PRO A 378 10.61 23.53 -9.46
N LYS A 379 9.44 23.58 -8.83
CA LYS A 379 8.52 24.72 -8.87
C LYS A 379 8.17 25.14 -7.44
N ARG A 380 8.29 26.44 -7.14
CA ARG A 380 7.87 26.97 -5.82
C ARG A 380 6.37 26.80 -5.65
N LYS A 381 5.96 26.36 -4.46
CA LYS A 381 4.57 26.10 -4.09
C LYS A 381 4.33 26.68 -2.70
N ILE A 382 3.36 27.58 -2.60
CA ILE A 382 2.86 28.04 -1.30
C ILE A 382 1.96 26.93 -0.76
N ILE A 383 2.25 26.49 0.46
CA ILE A 383 1.41 25.60 1.24
C ILE A 383 1.02 26.39 2.48
N ALA A 384 -0.27 26.70 2.59
CA ALA A 384 -0.86 27.55 3.62
C ALA A 384 -2.24 26.98 3.97
N PRO A 385 -2.71 27.10 5.21
CA PRO A 385 -4.06 26.69 5.58
C PRO A 385 -5.08 27.66 4.94
N PRO A 386 -6.27 27.17 4.55
CA PRO A 386 -7.26 27.99 3.83
C PRO A 386 -7.80 29.17 4.66
N GLN A 387 -7.68 29.12 5.99
CA GLN A 387 -8.04 30.20 6.89
C GLN A 387 -7.00 31.34 6.94
N HIS A 388 -5.77 31.08 6.49
CA HIS A 388 -4.66 32.05 6.44
C HIS A 388 -3.83 31.86 5.16
N PRO A 389 -4.41 32.08 3.95
CA PRO A 389 -3.74 31.80 2.67
C PRO A 389 -2.47 32.65 2.44
N GLU A 390 -2.31 33.76 3.17
CA GLU A 390 -1.12 34.60 3.18
C GLU A 390 0.04 34.04 4.02
N LYS A 391 -0.23 33.13 4.96
CA LYS A 391 0.72 32.63 5.95
C LYS A 391 1.34 31.30 5.54
N HIS A 392 2.66 31.30 5.40
CA HIS A 392 3.46 30.11 5.15
C HIS A 392 4.88 30.31 5.68
N ASN A 393 5.51 29.23 6.16
CA ASN A 393 6.90 29.25 6.56
C ASN A 393 7.85 29.05 5.36
N THR A 394 9.04 29.65 5.43
CA THR A 394 10.04 29.72 4.36
C THR A 394 11.42 29.14 4.74
N GLY A 395 11.51 28.33 5.79
CA GLY A 395 12.81 27.97 6.38
C GLY A 395 12.85 26.80 7.37
N ILE A 396 12.01 25.77 7.21
CA ILE A 396 11.93 24.65 8.17
C ILE A 396 11.70 23.25 7.57
N ASN A 397 12.01 22.20 8.33
CA ASN A 397 11.57 20.82 8.05
C ASN A 397 10.11 20.62 8.49
N VAL A 398 9.40 19.72 7.81
CA VAL A 398 7.93 19.58 7.85
C VAL A 398 7.56 18.10 7.86
N GLY A 399 6.38 17.76 8.38
CA GLY A 399 5.77 16.45 8.12
C GLY A 399 5.06 16.47 6.77
N LEU A 400 5.14 15.35 6.03
CA LEU A 400 4.39 15.11 4.80
C LEU A 400 4.17 13.61 4.65
N ILE A 401 2.93 13.14 4.65
CA ILE A 401 2.55 11.72 4.53
C ILE A 401 1.28 11.54 3.70
N ARG A 402 1.01 10.33 3.18
CA ARG A 402 -0.36 9.91 2.86
C ARG A 402 -1.13 9.72 4.16
N ALA A 403 -2.39 10.17 4.20
CA ALA A 403 -3.30 9.80 5.28
C ALA A 403 -3.64 8.31 5.25
N TYR A 404 -3.69 7.72 4.04
CA TYR A 404 -4.03 6.32 3.82
C TYR A 404 -2.92 5.61 3.03
N PRO A 405 -1.86 5.13 3.70
CA PRO A 405 -0.73 4.47 3.04
C PRO A 405 -1.15 3.22 2.27
N ASN A 406 -2.19 2.51 2.70
CA ASN A 406 -2.64 1.23 2.12
C ASN A 406 -3.81 1.37 1.12
N ALA A 407 -4.15 2.60 0.69
CA ALA A 407 -5.22 2.82 -0.25
C ALA A 407 -4.89 2.21 -1.64
N PRO A 408 -5.89 1.71 -2.41
CA PRO A 408 -5.65 1.28 -3.78
C PRO A 408 -5.17 2.44 -4.68
N GLU A 409 -4.33 2.14 -5.66
CA GLU A 409 -3.86 3.09 -6.67
C GLU A 409 -5.05 3.81 -7.36
N ASN A 410 -4.84 5.07 -7.74
CA ASN A 410 -5.80 6.00 -8.35
C ASN A 410 -7.08 6.32 -7.55
N SER A 411 -7.32 5.63 -6.43
CA SER A 411 -8.46 5.88 -5.54
C SER A 411 -8.41 7.27 -4.91
N ALA A 412 -9.58 7.80 -4.54
CA ALA A 412 -9.65 9.08 -3.83
C ALA A 412 -8.92 9.06 -2.49
N ALA A 413 -8.90 7.91 -1.79
CA ALA A 413 -8.11 7.74 -0.58
C ALA A 413 -6.60 7.89 -0.85
N ALA A 414 -6.07 7.32 -1.93
CA ALA A 414 -4.65 7.44 -2.25
C ALA A 414 -4.20 8.89 -2.53
N ARG A 415 -5.13 9.81 -2.84
CA ARG A 415 -4.87 11.25 -3.08
C ARG A 415 -4.73 12.07 -1.81
N VAL A 416 -5.06 11.50 -0.64
CA VAL A 416 -5.18 12.27 0.60
C VAL A 416 -3.82 12.41 1.28
N LEU A 417 -3.32 13.65 1.31
CA LEU A 417 -2.04 14.01 1.89
C LEU A 417 -2.22 14.88 3.14
N LEU A 418 -1.36 14.66 4.12
CA LEU A 418 -1.24 15.49 5.33
C LEU A 418 0.12 16.19 5.34
N TYR A 419 0.12 17.47 5.70
CA TYR A 419 1.31 18.31 5.82
C TYR A 419 1.32 19.05 7.16
N SER A 420 2.44 19.03 7.89
CA SER A 420 2.59 19.71 9.18
C SER A 420 3.73 20.71 9.17
N ALA A 421 3.43 21.96 9.51
CA ALA A 421 4.40 23.05 9.52
C ALA A 421 3.95 24.18 10.46
N PRO A 422 4.89 25.02 10.96
CA PRO A 422 4.53 26.35 11.40
C PRO A 422 4.08 27.19 10.19
N ILE A 423 3.17 28.14 10.40
CA ILE A 423 2.68 29.03 9.32
C ILE A 423 3.19 30.46 9.44
N ASP A 424 3.75 30.83 10.60
CA ASP A 424 4.25 32.18 10.81
C ASP A 424 5.46 32.46 9.91
N GLN A 425 5.48 33.68 9.35
CA GLN A 425 6.54 34.13 8.46
C GLN A 425 7.82 34.44 9.25
N ARG A 426 8.96 34.22 8.59
CA ARG A 426 10.27 34.60 9.11
C ARG A 426 10.54 36.07 8.82
N TYR A 427 10.82 36.84 9.87
CA TYR A 427 11.26 38.24 9.76
C TYR A 427 12.75 38.41 10.04
N SER A 428 13.37 37.54 10.84
CA SER A 428 14.81 37.55 11.06
C SER A 428 15.38 36.19 11.48
N HIS A 429 16.66 36.17 11.88
CA HIS A 429 17.32 35.02 12.46
C HIS A 429 17.17 34.94 14.00
N LYS A 430 16.49 35.91 14.64
CA LYS A 430 16.22 35.87 16.09
C LYS A 430 15.13 34.86 16.41
N HIS A 431 15.24 34.20 17.57
CA HIS A 431 14.33 33.14 18.00
C HIS A 431 12.85 33.58 18.08
N THR A 432 12.56 34.84 18.40
CA THR A 432 11.19 35.39 18.43
C THR A 432 10.62 35.71 17.05
N GLU A 433 11.44 35.70 15.99
CA GLU A 433 11.16 36.26 14.66
C GLU A 433 11.51 35.26 13.54
N ASP A 434 11.84 34.02 13.88
CA ASP A 434 12.37 32.98 12.97
C ASP A 434 11.29 32.21 12.19
N GLY A 435 10.01 32.56 12.40
CA GLY A 435 8.84 31.90 11.79
C GLY A 435 8.52 30.52 12.36
N ARG A 436 9.17 30.07 13.45
CA ARG A 436 8.99 28.72 14.01
C ARG A 436 8.02 28.68 15.19
N ASN A 437 6.85 29.28 14.99
CA ASN A 437 5.74 29.27 15.93
C ASN A 437 4.44 28.99 15.16
N ASN A 438 3.32 28.80 15.88
CA ASN A 438 1.99 28.65 15.28
C ASN A 438 1.95 27.46 14.31
N GLY A 439 2.02 26.24 14.88
CA GLY A 439 2.01 24.96 14.20
C GLY A 439 0.61 24.54 13.75
N TRP A 440 0.52 24.04 12.51
CA TRP A 440 -0.70 23.59 11.86
C TRP A 440 -0.52 22.23 11.20
N VAL A 441 -1.62 21.48 11.13
CA VAL A 441 -1.80 20.36 10.20
C VAL A 441 -2.70 20.84 9.08
N MET A 442 -2.34 20.52 7.83
CA MET A 442 -3.07 20.82 6.62
C MET A 442 -3.39 19.54 5.85
N GLY A 443 -4.56 19.49 5.22
CA GLY A 443 -5.05 18.36 4.43
C GLY A 443 -5.27 18.73 2.96
N SER A 444 -4.90 17.81 2.08
CA SER A 444 -5.17 17.84 0.64
C SER A 444 -5.89 16.55 0.24
N CYS A 445 -6.80 16.63 -0.72
CA CYS A 445 -7.55 15.49 -1.27
C CYS A 445 -7.22 15.21 -2.75
N ASP A 446 -6.21 15.89 -3.31
CA ASP A 446 -6.00 16.01 -4.75
C ASP A 446 -4.51 15.87 -5.15
N ASP A 447 -3.78 14.97 -4.48
CA ASP A 447 -2.33 14.78 -4.65
C ASP A 447 -1.52 16.04 -4.32
N GLY A 448 -1.96 16.78 -3.30
CA GLY A 448 -1.30 17.98 -2.81
C GLY A 448 -1.51 19.22 -3.69
N LYS A 449 -2.32 19.17 -4.76
CA LYS A 449 -2.55 20.31 -5.68
C LYS A 449 -3.14 21.51 -4.92
N THR A 450 -4.15 21.27 -4.09
CA THR A 450 -4.75 22.24 -3.17
C THR A 450 -4.70 21.73 -1.72
N TRP A 451 -4.70 22.67 -0.76
CA TRP A 451 -4.68 22.38 0.68
C TRP A 451 -5.94 22.97 1.32
N SER A 452 -7.07 22.30 1.08
CA SER A 452 -8.42 22.80 1.38
C SER A 452 -8.84 22.65 2.84
N PHE A 453 -7.99 22.03 3.67
CA PHE A 453 -8.25 21.81 5.10
C PHE A 453 -7.05 22.22 5.94
N GLY A 454 -7.31 22.71 7.15
CA GLY A 454 -6.25 23.08 8.09
C GLY A 454 -6.79 23.32 9.49
N ARG A 455 -6.07 22.85 10.52
CA ARG A 455 -6.37 23.10 11.93
C ARG A 455 -5.08 23.35 12.71
N GLN A 456 -5.09 24.34 13.59
CA GLN A 456 -3.97 24.67 14.47
C GLN A 456 -3.79 23.55 15.52
N ILE A 457 -2.54 23.16 15.76
CA ILE A 457 -2.18 22.09 16.70
C ILE A 457 -1.24 22.56 17.83
N GLU A 458 -0.50 23.65 17.60
CA GLU A 458 0.35 24.29 18.61
C GLU A 458 0.31 25.80 18.39
N LYS A 459 -0.03 26.58 19.42
CA LYS A 459 -0.07 28.05 19.34
C LYS A 459 1.31 28.67 19.49
N ASN A 460 2.19 27.99 20.22
CA ASN A 460 3.50 28.49 20.62
C ASN A 460 4.58 28.03 19.63
N ARG A 461 5.79 27.80 20.16
CA ARG A 461 6.94 27.26 19.44
C ARG A 461 6.59 25.93 18.76
N PHE A 462 6.80 25.87 17.45
CA PHE A 462 6.64 24.66 16.66
C PHE A 462 7.76 24.64 15.62
N GLN A 463 8.71 23.73 15.78
CA GLN A 463 9.84 23.58 14.85
C GLN A 463 9.67 22.34 13.95
N TYR A 464 10.61 21.39 13.96
CA TYR A 464 10.52 20.20 13.09
C TYR A 464 9.38 19.29 13.56
N SER A 465 8.74 18.59 12.62
CA SER A 465 7.69 17.61 12.90
C SER A 465 7.82 16.36 12.03
N SER A 466 7.39 15.23 12.58
CA SER A 466 7.29 13.94 11.91
C SER A 466 5.94 13.32 12.24
N MET A 467 5.21 12.87 11.20
CA MET A 467 3.91 12.23 11.32
C MET A 467 4.00 10.78 10.87
N THR A 468 3.15 9.92 11.43
CA THR A 468 2.94 8.55 10.95
C THR A 468 1.48 8.16 11.17
N VAL A 469 0.98 7.19 10.38
CA VAL A 469 -0.35 6.62 10.61
C VAL A 469 -0.21 5.41 11.52
N MET A 470 -0.95 5.41 12.63
CA MET A 470 -0.83 4.45 13.72
C MET A 470 -1.77 3.26 13.50
N SER A 471 -1.55 2.15 14.22
CA SER A 471 -2.32 0.90 14.01
C SER A 471 -3.84 1.05 14.15
N ASP A 472 -4.29 2.02 14.95
CA ASP A 472 -5.71 2.34 15.17
C ASP A 472 -6.31 3.28 14.09
N GLY A 473 -5.57 3.58 13.02
CA GLY A 473 -5.99 4.46 11.93
C GLY A 473 -5.91 5.95 12.25
N ASN A 474 -5.53 6.35 13.46
CA ASN A 474 -5.27 7.75 13.81
C ASN A 474 -3.86 8.19 13.34
N ILE A 475 -3.63 9.49 13.31
CA ILE A 475 -2.34 10.10 13.00
C ILE A 475 -1.62 10.40 14.31
N GLY A 476 -0.41 9.85 14.45
CA GLY A 476 0.54 10.23 15.50
C GLY A 476 1.52 11.26 14.95
N MET A 477 1.77 12.33 15.70
CA MET A 477 2.75 13.35 15.33
C MET A 477 3.66 13.68 16.51
N VAL A 478 4.97 13.64 16.27
CA VAL A 478 5.96 14.24 17.18
C VAL A 478 6.49 15.53 16.58
N TYR A 479 6.60 16.56 17.40
CA TYR A 479 7.14 17.85 17.00
C TYR A 479 8.00 18.50 18.09
N GLU A 480 8.93 19.33 17.63
CA GLU A 480 9.78 20.17 18.45
C GLU A 480 9.01 21.40 18.96
N SER A 481 8.97 21.60 20.27
CA SER A 481 8.42 22.79 20.93
C SER A 481 9.38 23.28 22.02
N GLY A 482 9.03 24.35 22.74
CA GLY A 482 9.89 24.93 23.76
C GLY A 482 9.61 26.39 24.07
N ASP A 483 10.19 26.86 25.17
CA ASP A 483 10.19 28.27 25.56
C ASP A 483 11.58 28.66 26.10
N PHE A 484 11.87 29.97 26.14
CA PHE A 484 13.18 30.48 26.58
C PHE A 484 13.53 30.18 28.04
N SER A 485 12.55 29.87 28.90
CA SER A 485 12.77 29.60 30.32
C SER A 485 13.11 28.13 30.57
N THR A 486 12.41 27.20 29.91
CA THR A 486 12.57 25.75 30.07
C THR A 486 13.52 25.13 29.05
N GLY A 487 13.41 25.52 27.77
CA GLY A 487 14.19 25.00 26.64
C GLY A 487 13.40 24.11 25.67
N MET A 488 14.11 23.52 24.71
CA MET A 488 13.53 22.70 23.65
C MET A 488 13.09 21.32 24.17
N ASN A 489 11.86 20.94 23.84
CA ASN A 489 11.23 19.67 24.19
C ASN A 489 10.59 19.01 22.95
N LEU A 490 10.34 17.70 23.05
CA LEU A 490 9.55 16.96 22.08
C LEU A 490 8.14 16.75 22.64
N LYS A 491 7.13 17.09 21.84
CA LYS A 491 5.72 16.84 22.13
C LYS A 491 5.15 15.79 21.19
N PHE A 492 4.23 14.97 21.70
CA PHE A 492 3.41 14.07 20.91
C PHE A 492 1.95 14.55 20.91
N ALA A 493 1.35 14.60 19.73
CA ALA A 493 -0.08 14.83 19.54
C ALA A 493 -0.68 13.68 18.72
N LYS A 494 -1.95 13.35 18.99
CA LYS A 494 -2.72 12.34 18.28
C LYS A 494 -3.99 12.98 17.72
N PHE A 495 -4.32 12.72 16.47
CA PHE A 495 -5.54 13.24 15.86
C PHE A 495 -6.09 12.34 14.76
N ASN A 496 -7.32 12.57 14.33
CA ASN A 496 -7.92 11.90 13.17
C ASN A 496 -8.41 12.90 12.10
N MET A 497 -8.90 12.34 10.99
CA MET A 497 -9.37 13.13 9.84
C MET A 497 -10.67 13.89 10.14
N ALA A 498 -11.51 13.35 11.02
CA ALA A 498 -12.68 14.05 11.54
C ALA A 498 -12.28 15.33 12.31
N TRP A 499 -11.26 15.27 13.18
CA TRP A 499 -10.71 16.47 13.83
C TRP A 499 -10.14 17.47 12.83
N LEU A 500 -9.48 17.03 11.75
CA LEU A 500 -9.01 17.97 10.72
C LEU A 500 -10.17 18.64 9.96
N GLY A 501 -11.40 18.12 10.08
CA GLY A 501 -12.56 18.52 9.28
C GLY A 501 -12.42 18.14 7.81
N ALA A 502 -11.52 17.19 7.49
CA ALA A 502 -11.08 16.90 6.14
C ALA A 502 -12.02 15.91 5.44
N ASP A 503 -13.02 16.47 4.76
CA ASP A 503 -13.91 15.71 3.90
C ASP A 503 -13.31 15.47 2.50
N CYS A 504 -12.41 14.49 2.43
CA CYS A 504 -11.88 13.98 1.17
C CYS A 504 -12.70 12.80 0.58
N HIS A 505 -13.86 12.46 1.15
CA HIS A 505 -14.54 11.18 0.89
C HIS A 505 -16.04 11.22 0.72
N SER A 506 -16.72 12.34 1.02
CA SER A 506 -18.13 12.45 0.69
C SER A 506 -18.33 12.31 -0.81
N ASN A 507 -19.47 11.77 -1.19
CA ASN A 507 -19.89 11.67 -2.58
C ASN A 507 -19.83 13.05 -3.28
N GLU A 508 -20.03 14.15 -2.53
CA GLU A 508 -19.90 15.52 -3.04
C GLU A 508 -18.45 15.92 -3.36
N ALA A 509 -17.47 15.60 -2.49
CA ALA A 509 -16.05 15.80 -2.77
C ALA A 509 -15.52 14.91 -3.91
N LEU A 510 -16.18 13.79 -4.16
CA LEU A 510 -15.90 12.85 -5.27
C LEU A 510 -16.57 13.24 -6.59
N GLY A 511 -17.42 14.27 -6.62
CA GLY A 511 -18.22 14.66 -7.80
C GLY A 511 -19.42 13.72 -8.08
N LEU A 512 -19.75 12.83 -7.15
CA LEU A 512 -20.83 11.85 -7.19
C LEU A 512 -22.13 12.45 -6.62
N THR A 513 -22.66 13.51 -7.22
CA THR A 513 -24.01 14.01 -6.88
C THR A 513 -25.08 13.29 -7.72
N GLY A 514 -25.59 12.17 -7.20
CA GLY A 514 -26.68 11.37 -7.81
C GLY A 514 -26.82 10.00 -7.13
N ASP A 515 -27.90 9.25 -7.44
CA ASP A 515 -28.27 7.93 -6.85
C ASP A 515 -27.32 6.75 -7.18
N ILE A 516 -26.01 7.01 -7.28
CA ILE A 516 -24.96 6.06 -7.68
C ILE A 516 -24.66 5.05 -6.55
N ASP A 517 -24.92 5.42 -5.28
CA ASP A 517 -24.66 4.57 -4.11
C ASP A 517 -25.34 3.19 -4.20
N LYS A 518 -26.55 3.11 -4.77
CA LYS A 518 -27.26 1.83 -4.90
C LYS A 518 -26.58 0.86 -5.85
N GLU A 519 -26.17 1.33 -7.04
CA GLU A 519 -25.56 0.45 -8.04
C GLU A 519 -24.15 0.00 -7.62
N ILE A 520 -23.39 0.86 -6.93
CA ILE A 520 -22.08 0.48 -6.38
C ILE A 520 -22.22 -0.49 -5.20
N VAL A 521 -23.17 -0.28 -4.29
CA VAL A 521 -23.43 -1.23 -3.18
C VAL A 521 -23.93 -2.58 -3.73
N GLU A 522 -24.88 -2.60 -4.66
CA GLU A 522 -25.30 -3.85 -5.31
C GLU A 522 -24.15 -4.56 -6.05
N ALA A 523 -23.23 -3.81 -6.68
CA ALA A 523 -22.05 -4.38 -7.33
C ALA A 523 -21.05 -4.96 -6.31
N GLN A 524 -20.87 -4.30 -5.16
CA GLN A 524 -20.01 -4.78 -4.07
C GLN A 524 -20.59 -6.02 -3.38
N GLU A 525 -21.91 -6.06 -3.15
CA GLU A 525 -22.59 -7.25 -2.61
C GLU A 525 -22.50 -8.43 -3.58
N LYS A 526 -22.75 -8.22 -4.88
CA LYS A 526 -22.57 -9.26 -5.92
C LYS A 526 -21.13 -9.74 -6.03
N ALA A 527 -20.14 -8.85 -5.89
CA ALA A 527 -18.73 -9.23 -5.89
C ALA A 527 -18.33 -10.03 -4.65
N ALA A 528 -18.88 -9.71 -3.48
CA ALA A 528 -18.67 -10.47 -2.24
C ALA A 528 -19.29 -11.87 -2.33
N GLU A 529 -20.51 -11.99 -2.87
CA GLU A 529 -21.20 -13.28 -3.06
C GLU A 529 -20.46 -14.17 -4.08
N ALA A 530 -20.04 -13.61 -5.23
CA ALA A 530 -19.21 -14.32 -6.19
C ALA A 530 -17.84 -14.76 -5.63
N THR A 531 -17.23 -13.96 -4.74
CA THR A 531 -15.97 -14.31 -4.06
C THR A 531 -16.19 -15.50 -3.11
N LYS A 532 -17.32 -15.54 -2.40
CA LYS A 532 -17.70 -16.66 -1.53
C LYS A 532 -17.94 -17.94 -2.34
N GLU A 533 -18.67 -17.87 -3.45
CA GLU A 533 -18.86 -19.02 -4.35
C GLU A 533 -17.53 -19.54 -4.91
N ALA A 534 -16.58 -18.65 -5.23
CA ALA A 534 -15.25 -19.04 -5.68
C ALA A 534 -14.43 -19.75 -4.58
N GLN A 535 -14.55 -19.34 -3.31
CA GLN A 535 -13.93 -20.03 -2.17
C GLN A 535 -14.54 -21.41 -1.94
N GLU A 536 -15.88 -21.53 -1.92
CA GLU A 536 -16.58 -22.82 -1.78
C GLU A 536 -16.22 -23.78 -2.94
N ALA A 537 -16.04 -23.26 -4.16
CA ALA A 537 -15.56 -24.03 -5.30
C ALA A 537 -14.09 -24.49 -5.14
N ALA A 538 -13.21 -23.64 -4.63
CA ALA A 538 -11.80 -23.95 -4.40
C ALA A 538 -11.63 -25.07 -3.34
N GLU A 539 -12.36 -25.01 -2.23
CA GLU A 539 -12.39 -26.06 -1.20
C GLU A 539 -12.84 -27.41 -1.78
N LYS A 540 -13.86 -27.39 -2.66
CA LYS A 540 -14.37 -28.58 -3.34
C LYS A 540 -13.35 -29.18 -4.31
N VAL A 541 -12.59 -28.35 -5.02
CA VAL A 541 -11.48 -28.80 -5.88
C VAL A 541 -10.34 -29.41 -5.05
N GLN A 542 -10.00 -28.81 -3.90
CA GLN A 542 -9.00 -29.37 -2.99
C GLN A 542 -9.42 -30.76 -2.50
N LYS A 543 -10.66 -30.92 -2.01
CA LYS A 543 -11.19 -32.21 -1.56
C LYS A 543 -11.15 -33.28 -2.65
N LEU A 544 -11.59 -32.96 -3.87
CA LEU A 544 -11.54 -33.88 -5.00
C LEU A 544 -10.10 -34.24 -5.41
N THR A 545 -9.14 -33.33 -5.20
CA THR A 545 -7.71 -33.59 -5.45
C THR A 545 -7.14 -34.58 -4.43
N GLU A 546 -7.54 -34.49 -3.17
CA GLU A 546 -7.18 -35.43 -2.10
C GLU A 546 -7.80 -36.82 -2.34
N GLU A 547 -9.09 -36.88 -2.73
CA GLU A 547 -9.77 -38.13 -3.12
C GLU A 547 -9.09 -38.80 -4.35
N LEU A 548 -8.69 -38.01 -5.36
CA LEU A 548 -7.95 -38.50 -6.51
C LEU A 548 -6.54 -39.03 -6.14
N ALA A 549 -5.86 -38.39 -5.18
CA ALA A 549 -4.57 -38.85 -4.68
C ALA A 549 -4.70 -40.20 -3.93
N ALA A 550 -5.75 -40.37 -3.12
CA ALA A 550 -6.06 -41.63 -2.45
C ALA A 550 -6.35 -42.76 -3.47
N ALA A 551 -7.21 -42.51 -4.46
CA ALA A 551 -7.54 -43.50 -5.50
C ALA A 551 -6.32 -43.91 -6.35
N ARG A 552 -5.37 -42.98 -6.61
CA ARG A 552 -4.10 -43.31 -7.27
C ARG A 552 -3.24 -44.25 -6.43
N LYS A 553 -3.15 -44.02 -5.12
CA LYS A 553 -2.40 -44.89 -4.21
C LYS A 553 -2.99 -46.31 -4.15
N GLU A 554 -4.30 -46.43 -4.06
CA GLU A 554 -5.01 -47.73 -4.09
C GLU A 554 -4.77 -48.48 -5.41
N ASN A 555 -4.79 -47.77 -6.54
CA ASN A 555 -4.47 -48.33 -7.85
C ASN A 555 -3.02 -48.85 -7.93
N ASP A 556 -2.04 -48.15 -7.36
CA ASP A 556 -0.65 -48.61 -7.32
C ASP A 556 -0.43 -49.79 -6.36
N GLU A 557 -1.15 -49.85 -5.23
CA GLU A 557 -1.20 -51.05 -4.36
C GLU A 557 -1.81 -52.26 -5.11
N LEU A 558 -2.91 -52.07 -5.85
CA LEU A 558 -3.52 -53.10 -6.71
C LEU A 558 -2.58 -53.57 -7.82
N LYS A 559 -1.84 -52.67 -8.49
CA LYS A 559 -0.81 -53.05 -9.48
C LYS A 559 0.28 -53.93 -8.86
N ASN A 560 0.72 -53.62 -7.64
CA ASN A 560 1.71 -54.41 -6.92
C ASN A 560 1.16 -55.80 -6.52
N GLN A 561 -0.11 -55.90 -6.11
CA GLN A 561 -0.76 -57.19 -5.88
C GLN A 561 -0.88 -58.02 -7.16
N VAL A 562 -1.31 -57.42 -8.28
CA VAL A 562 -1.37 -58.10 -9.59
C VAL A 562 0.01 -58.58 -10.05
N LYS A 563 1.08 -57.84 -9.75
CA LYS A 563 2.46 -58.29 -9.98
C LYS A 563 2.81 -59.51 -9.13
N GLY A 564 2.52 -59.49 -7.83
CA GLY A 564 2.72 -60.63 -6.93
C GLY A 564 1.92 -61.87 -7.34
N PHE A 565 0.68 -61.70 -7.83
CA PHE A 565 -0.10 -62.81 -8.39
C PHE A 565 0.52 -63.36 -9.69
N LYS A 566 1.11 -62.53 -10.55
CA LYS A 566 1.84 -63.02 -11.75
C LYS A 566 3.11 -63.79 -11.37
N GLU A 567 3.82 -63.35 -10.34
CA GLU A 567 5.01 -64.04 -9.82
C GLU A 567 4.60 -65.41 -9.21
N ALA A 568 3.55 -65.45 -8.37
CA ALA A 568 3.01 -66.69 -7.80
C ALA A 568 2.45 -67.68 -8.85
N VAL A 569 1.85 -67.19 -9.94
CA VAL A 569 1.41 -68.02 -11.08
C VAL A 569 2.60 -68.55 -11.89
N GLY A 570 3.74 -67.85 -11.89
CA GLY A 570 5.00 -68.33 -12.48
C GLY A 570 5.61 -69.49 -11.68
N ASP A 571 5.58 -69.41 -10.35
CA ASP A 571 6.12 -70.46 -9.47
C ASP A 571 5.22 -71.71 -9.45
N LEU A 572 3.90 -71.56 -9.55
CA LEU A 572 2.94 -72.66 -9.69
C LEU A 572 3.04 -73.43 -11.02
N ALA A 573 3.86 -73.00 -11.98
CA ALA A 573 4.02 -73.66 -13.27
C ALA A 573 5.07 -74.79 -13.29
N ASN A 574 5.80 -75.03 -12.19
CA ASN A 574 6.94 -75.97 -12.16
C ASN A 574 6.79 -77.19 -11.22
N GLU A 575 5.71 -77.32 -10.45
CA GLU A 575 5.43 -78.52 -9.64
C GLU A 575 4.05 -79.12 -10.00
N ALA A 576 3.99 -79.73 -11.17
CA ALA A 576 2.82 -80.43 -11.70
C ALA A 576 3.05 -81.96 -11.79
N GLU A 577 3.37 -82.60 -10.67
CA GLU A 577 3.46 -84.06 -10.57
C GLU A 577 3.01 -84.64 -9.21
N ASP A 578 1.85 -84.20 -8.68
CA ASP A 578 0.98 -85.15 -7.94
C ASP A 578 -0.51 -84.72 -7.80
N LEU A 579 -1.37 -85.73 -7.63
CA LEU A 579 -2.80 -85.71 -7.23
C LEU A 579 -3.83 -84.94 -8.08
N ALA A 580 -4.49 -85.69 -8.98
CA ALA A 580 -5.57 -85.28 -9.88
C ALA A 580 -6.95 -84.96 -9.22
N ASP A 581 -7.08 -84.93 -7.90
CA ASP A 581 -8.39 -84.80 -7.19
C ASP A 581 -8.85 -83.35 -6.91
N LYS A 582 -8.06 -82.33 -7.27
CA LYS A 582 -8.44 -80.91 -7.09
C LYS A 582 -9.04 -80.24 -8.34
N VAL A 583 -8.94 -80.88 -9.50
CA VAL A 583 -9.27 -80.26 -10.81
C VAL A 583 -10.74 -79.82 -10.91
N PHE A 584 -11.68 -80.62 -10.42
CA PHE A 584 -13.12 -80.36 -10.57
C PHE A 584 -13.64 -79.10 -9.86
N LYS A 585 -12.92 -78.56 -8.86
CA LYS A 585 -13.32 -77.31 -8.16
C LYS A 585 -12.68 -76.05 -8.76
N LEU A 586 -11.65 -76.19 -9.58
CA LEU A 586 -10.91 -75.07 -10.17
C LEU A 586 -11.48 -74.64 -11.53
N GLU A 587 -12.06 -75.56 -12.30
CA GLU A 587 -12.70 -75.23 -13.58
C GLU A 587 -13.84 -74.21 -13.42
N THR A 588 -14.63 -74.29 -12.34
CA THR A 588 -15.70 -73.33 -12.03
C THR A 588 -15.15 -71.94 -11.70
N ALA A 589 -14.12 -71.85 -10.85
CA ALA A 589 -13.54 -70.58 -10.41
C ALA A 589 -12.80 -69.83 -11.54
N VAL A 590 -12.10 -70.56 -12.42
CA VAL A 590 -11.46 -69.96 -13.61
C VAL A 590 -12.50 -69.41 -14.58
N THR A 591 -13.68 -70.01 -14.66
CA THR A 591 -14.76 -69.55 -15.56
C THR A 591 -15.36 -68.23 -15.04
N GLU A 592 -15.70 -68.15 -13.75
CA GLU A 592 -16.21 -66.90 -13.14
C GLU A 592 -15.18 -65.76 -13.16
N ALA A 593 -13.90 -66.05 -12.97
CA ALA A 593 -12.84 -65.04 -13.02
C ALA A 593 -12.69 -64.44 -14.43
N LYS A 594 -12.88 -65.27 -15.47
CA LYS A 594 -12.77 -64.86 -16.87
C LYS A 594 -13.93 -63.99 -17.31
N GLU A 595 -15.15 -64.24 -16.83
CA GLU A 595 -16.31 -63.37 -17.03
C GLU A 595 -16.18 -62.03 -16.29
N LYS A 596 -15.70 -62.03 -15.04
CA LYS A 596 -15.49 -60.78 -14.28
C LYS A 596 -14.41 -59.90 -14.91
N ALA A 597 -13.36 -60.50 -15.49
CA ALA A 597 -12.33 -59.76 -16.22
C ALA A 597 -12.88 -59.08 -17.49
N THR A 598 -13.68 -59.78 -18.32
CA THR A 598 -14.28 -59.16 -19.52
C THR A 598 -15.33 -58.10 -19.20
N VAL A 599 -16.03 -58.21 -18.07
CA VAL A 599 -16.93 -57.14 -17.58
C VAL A 599 -16.14 -55.91 -17.14
N ALA A 600 -15.03 -56.07 -16.42
CA ALA A 600 -14.19 -54.95 -15.98
C ALA A 600 -13.47 -54.25 -17.16
N GLU A 601 -12.96 -55.02 -18.13
CA GLU A 601 -12.29 -54.49 -19.33
C GLU A 601 -13.27 -53.69 -20.21
N LYS A 602 -14.53 -54.16 -20.31
CA LYS A 602 -15.60 -53.42 -20.99
C LYS A 602 -15.98 -52.12 -20.25
N ALA A 603 -16.16 -52.18 -18.93
CA ALA A 603 -16.47 -51.01 -18.12
C ALA A 603 -15.37 -49.92 -18.19
N ALA A 604 -14.10 -50.33 -18.24
CA ALA A 604 -12.97 -49.41 -18.44
C ALA A 604 -12.99 -48.77 -19.84
N SER A 605 -13.28 -49.57 -20.88
CA SER A 605 -13.43 -49.06 -22.26
C SER A 605 -14.59 -48.06 -22.38
N ASP A 606 -15.72 -48.34 -21.73
CA ASP A 606 -16.89 -47.45 -21.71
C ASP A 606 -16.57 -46.14 -20.94
N ALA A 607 -15.86 -46.21 -19.81
CA ALA A 607 -15.45 -45.03 -19.05
C ALA A 607 -14.44 -44.12 -19.81
N VAL A 608 -13.46 -44.70 -20.51
CA VAL A 608 -12.55 -43.95 -21.39
C VAL A 608 -13.30 -43.26 -22.53
N THR A 609 -14.30 -43.94 -23.11
CA THR A 609 -15.16 -43.36 -24.16
C THR A 609 -16.02 -42.20 -23.64
N GLN A 610 -16.47 -42.24 -22.38
CA GLN A 610 -17.20 -41.12 -21.75
C GLN A 610 -16.28 -39.94 -21.43
N LEU A 611 -15.05 -40.19 -20.95
CA LEU A 611 -14.05 -39.14 -20.72
C LEU A 611 -13.68 -38.39 -22.00
N GLN A 612 -13.42 -39.11 -23.10
CA GLN A 612 -13.11 -38.51 -24.40
C GLN A 612 -14.27 -37.64 -24.95
N LYS A 613 -15.53 -38.00 -24.68
CA LYS A 613 -16.69 -37.15 -24.98
C LYS A 613 -16.79 -35.93 -24.07
N ALA A 614 -16.46 -36.06 -22.79
CA ALA A 614 -16.47 -34.95 -21.86
C ALA A 614 -15.39 -33.91 -22.20
N GLU A 615 -14.19 -34.37 -22.58
CA GLU A 615 -13.09 -33.52 -23.06
C GLU A 615 -13.46 -32.79 -24.36
N SER A 616 -14.04 -33.47 -25.37
CA SER A 616 -14.45 -32.80 -26.61
C SER A 616 -15.55 -31.75 -26.38
N ILE A 617 -16.46 -31.99 -25.44
CA ILE A 617 -17.49 -31.01 -25.05
C ILE A 617 -16.84 -29.83 -24.31
N ALA A 618 -15.86 -30.07 -23.43
CA ALA A 618 -15.15 -29.01 -22.73
C ALA A 618 -14.34 -28.12 -23.69
N GLU A 619 -13.66 -28.70 -24.69
CA GLU A 619 -12.97 -27.93 -25.74
C GLU A 619 -13.94 -27.13 -26.62
N GLU A 620 -15.10 -27.70 -26.99
CA GLU A 620 -16.12 -26.98 -27.74
C GLU A 620 -16.70 -25.79 -26.95
N GLN A 621 -16.92 -25.95 -25.64
CA GLN A 621 -17.38 -24.85 -24.77
C GLN A 621 -16.29 -23.80 -24.54
N LYS A 622 -15.03 -24.21 -24.39
CA LYS A 622 -13.89 -23.28 -24.30
C LYS A 622 -13.74 -22.44 -25.57
N ALA A 623 -13.82 -23.05 -26.76
CA ALA A 623 -13.76 -22.34 -28.02
C ALA A 623 -14.92 -21.33 -28.19
N LYS A 624 -16.12 -21.67 -27.72
CA LYS A 624 -17.28 -20.73 -27.69
C LYS A 624 -17.07 -19.58 -26.71
N ALA A 625 -16.50 -19.85 -25.53
CA ALA A 625 -16.17 -18.81 -24.55
C ALA A 625 -15.07 -17.86 -25.05
N GLU A 626 -14.04 -18.38 -25.71
CA GLU A 626 -12.96 -17.58 -26.33
C GLU A 626 -13.50 -16.73 -27.50
N SER A 627 -14.40 -17.27 -28.32
CA SER A 627 -15.11 -16.51 -29.37
C SER A 627 -15.97 -15.38 -28.79
N ALA A 628 -16.71 -15.65 -27.71
CA ALA A 628 -17.54 -14.64 -27.05
C ALA A 628 -16.70 -13.55 -26.35
N ALA A 629 -15.55 -13.92 -25.78
CA ALA A 629 -14.59 -12.96 -25.23
C ALA A 629 -13.97 -12.06 -26.31
N ALA A 630 -13.65 -12.62 -27.48
CA ALA A 630 -13.16 -11.86 -28.63
C ALA A 630 -14.22 -10.87 -29.17
N GLU A 631 -15.49 -11.27 -29.27
CA GLU A 631 -16.58 -10.36 -29.64
C GLU A 631 -16.83 -9.27 -28.59
N ALA A 632 -16.74 -9.61 -27.29
CA ALA A 632 -16.85 -8.63 -26.21
C ALA A 632 -15.70 -7.60 -26.23
N GLN A 633 -14.48 -8.03 -26.57
CA GLN A 633 -13.33 -7.13 -26.72
C GLN A 633 -13.46 -6.25 -27.97
N ALA A 634 -13.92 -6.80 -29.11
CA ALA A 634 -14.21 -6.02 -30.31
C ALA A 634 -15.36 -5.00 -30.11
N LEU A 635 -16.31 -5.30 -29.22
CA LEU A 635 -17.34 -4.35 -28.78
C LEU A 635 -16.77 -3.24 -27.87
N ARG A 636 -15.82 -3.55 -26.98
CA ARG A 636 -15.12 -2.53 -26.17
C ARG A 636 -14.29 -1.57 -27.02
N GLU A 637 -13.51 -2.07 -27.97
CA GLU A 637 -12.74 -1.21 -28.90
C GLU A 637 -13.64 -0.33 -29.79
N LYS A 638 -14.84 -0.81 -30.13
CA LYS A 638 -15.86 0.01 -30.83
C LYS A 638 -16.49 1.05 -29.91
N LEU A 639 -16.69 0.76 -28.64
CA LEU A 639 -17.16 1.70 -27.62
C LEU A 639 -16.14 2.83 -27.39
N GLU A 640 -14.85 2.52 -27.21
CA GLU A 640 -13.79 3.54 -27.08
C GLU A 640 -13.71 4.45 -28.32
N ARG A 641 -13.87 3.90 -29.53
CA ARG A 641 -13.96 4.72 -30.75
C ARG A 641 -15.20 5.61 -30.77
N LEU A 642 -16.35 5.11 -30.31
CA LEU A 642 -17.57 5.91 -30.20
C LEU A 642 -17.43 7.04 -29.17
N GLU A 643 -16.82 6.77 -28.01
CA GLU A 643 -16.54 7.79 -27.00
C GLU A 643 -15.56 8.86 -27.52
N GLY A 644 -14.52 8.45 -28.27
CA GLY A 644 -13.63 9.36 -29.00
C GLY A 644 -14.37 10.23 -30.03
N SER A 645 -15.23 9.64 -30.85
CA SER A 645 -16.04 10.37 -31.83
C SER A 645 -17.06 11.33 -31.17
N ILE A 646 -17.66 10.94 -30.04
CA ILE A 646 -18.56 11.79 -29.26
C ILE A 646 -17.82 13.00 -28.66
N LEU A 647 -16.54 12.84 -28.30
CA LEU A 647 -15.68 13.94 -27.88
C LEU A 647 -15.40 14.93 -29.04
N THR A 648 -15.14 14.46 -30.25
CA THR A 648 -14.92 15.35 -31.41
C THR A 648 -16.19 16.06 -31.90
N VAL A 649 -17.36 15.44 -31.82
CA VAL A 649 -18.65 16.06 -32.19
C VAL A 649 -19.02 17.25 -31.28
N LYS A 650 -18.45 17.32 -30.07
CA LYS A 650 -18.62 18.47 -29.16
C LYS A 650 -17.90 19.74 -29.62
N GLU A 651 -16.97 19.66 -30.58
CA GLU A 651 -16.18 20.82 -31.02
C GLU A 651 -16.61 21.42 -32.36
N ASN A 652 -17.49 20.77 -33.15
CA ASN A 652 -17.96 21.32 -34.42
C ASN A 652 -19.38 20.83 -34.83
N PRO A 653 -20.43 21.68 -34.83
CA PRO A 653 -21.83 21.25 -34.91
C PRO A 653 -22.50 21.38 -36.29
N GLU A 654 -21.78 21.22 -37.40
CA GLU A 654 -22.39 21.17 -38.76
C GLU A 654 -22.40 19.74 -39.32
N ALA A 655 -23.48 19.40 -40.04
CA ALA A 655 -23.97 18.02 -40.09
C ALA A 655 -23.55 17.22 -41.34
N GLU A 656 -23.07 15.99 -41.11
CA GLU A 656 -23.31 14.84 -42.00
C GLU A 656 -23.17 13.47 -41.28
N GLU A 657 -22.43 13.40 -40.16
CA GLU A 657 -22.06 12.15 -39.48
C GLU A 657 -23.18 11.46 -38.65
N ILE A 658 -24.32 12.13 -38.43
CA ILE A 658 -25.43 11.59 -37.61
C ILE A 658 -26.14 10.41 -38.31
N ALA A 659 -26.07 10.31 -39.64
CA ALA A 659 -26.65 9.21 -40.39
C ALA A 659 -25.89 7.88 -40.19
N ASP A 660 -24.57 7.93 -40.02
CA ASP A 660 -23.71 6.73 -39.91
C ASP A 660 -23.67 6.15 -38.49
N LEU A 661 -23.87 7.01 -37.47
CA LEU A 661 -24.17 6.56 -36.11
C LEU A 661 -25.51 5.79 -36.02
N SER A 662 -26.49 6.18 -36.84
CA SER A 662 -27.83 5.54 -36.89
C SER A 662 -27.80 4.16 -37.56
N SER A 663 -27.07 4.00 -38.68
CA SER A 663 -26.82 2.69 -39.31
C SER A 663 -26.05 1.78 -38.36
N THR A 664 -24.95 2.27 -37.78
CA THR A 664 -24.08 1.49 -36.88
C THR A 664 -24.82 1.01 -35.62
N ALA A 665 -25.66 1.85 -35.01
CA ALA A 665 -26.50 1.47 -33.88
C ALA A 665 -27.56 0.42 -34.26
N LYS A 666 -28.09 0.49 -35.48
CA LYS A 666 -29.09 -0.46 -35.98
C LYS A 666 -28.48 -1.84 -36.29
N ASP A 667 -27.30 -1.86 -36.90
CA ASP A 667 -26.56 -3.10 -37.17
C ASP A 667 -26.11 -3.79 -35.88
N ALA A 668 -25.72 -3.02 -34.85
CA ALA A 668 -25.44 -3.55 -33.52
C ALA A 668 -26.69 -4.17 -32.85
N ALA A 669 -27.86 -3.52 -32.98
CA ALA A 669 -29.12 -4.05 -32.45
C ALA A 669 -29.59 -5.32 -33.18
N ASP A 670 -29.40 -5.41 -34.50
CA ASP A 670 -29.74 -6.62 -35.27
C ASP A 670 -28.74 -7.76 -35.04
N ALA A 671 -27.46 -7.46 -34.76
CA ALA A 671 -26.49 -8.47 -34.30
C ALA A 671 -26.88 -9.04 -32.92
N ALA A 672 -27.23 -8.18 -31.96
CA ALA A 672 -27.71 -8.59 -30.64
C ALA A 672 -28.99 -9.44 -30.71
N ARG A 673 -29.91 -9.12 -31.65
CA ARG A 673 -31.11 -9.95 -31.91
C ARG A 673 -30.80 -11.34 -32.45
N ARG A 674 -29.79 -11.49 -33.31
CA ARG A 674 -29.37 -12.81 -33.83
C ARG A 674 -28.78 -13.66 -32.71
N ALA A 675 -27.84 -13.13 -31.93
CA ALA A 675 -27.28 -13.79 -30.76
C ALA A 675 -28.35 -14.25 -29.75
N ALA A 676 -29.36 -13.40 -29.48
CA ALA A 676 -30.50 -13.77 -28.64
C ALA A 676 -31.43 -14.83 -29.24
N THR A 677 -31.49 -14.96 -30.57
CA THR A 677 -32.30 -15.96 -31.27
C THR A 677 -31.60 -17.32 -31.28
N ASP A 678 -30.30 -17.35 -31.54
CA ASP A 678 -29.50 -18.58 -31.56
C ASP A 678 -29.38 -19.20 -30.16
N ALA A 679 -29.25 -18.37 -29.12
CA ALA A 679 -29.33 -18.81 -27.72
C ALA A 679 -30.68 -19.47 -27.36
N ASN A 680 -31.79 -18.98 -27.92
CA ASN A 680 -33.12 -19.53 -27.67
C ASN A 680 -33.39 -20.82 -28.47
N GLY A 681 -32.80 -20.97 -29.66
CA GLY A 681 -32.88 -22.19 -30.47
C GLY A 681 -32.36 -23.42 -29.72
N ALA A 682 -31.22 -23.27 -29.04
CA ALA A 682 -30.58 -24.32 -28.24
C ALA A 682 -31.43 -24.84 -27.06
N LEU A 683 -32.40 -24.07 -26.56
CA LEU A 683 -33.25 -24.43 -25.42
C LEU A 683 -34.52 -25.22 -25.79
N SER A 684 -34.91 -25.22 -27.07
CA SER A 684 -36.20 -25.80 -27.51
C SER A 684 -36.16 -27.28 -27.93
N GLY A 685 -34.96 -27.89 -27.95
CA GLY A 685 -34.68 -29.17 -28.61
C GLY A 685 -34.95 -30.46 -27.84
N GLN A 686 -35.49 -30.42 -26.61
CA GLN A 686 -35.77 -31.64 -25.82
C GLN A 686 -37.21 -31.72 -25.32
N LYS A 687 -37.94 -32.72 -25.82
CA LYS A 687 -39.16 -33.26 -25.21
C LYS A 687 -39.20 -34.78 -25.41
N GLN A 688 -39.49 -35.49 -24.32
CA GLN A 688 -39.68 -36.96 -24.21
C GLN A 688 -38.37 -37.75 -24.40
N ASP A 689 -37.92 -38.59 -23.47
CA ASP A 689 -38.69 -39.55 -22.66
C ASP A 689 -38.42 -39.51 -21.14
N GLU A 690 -39.40 -39.98 -20.36
CA GLU A 690 -39.29 -40.18 -18.91
C GLU A 690 -39.30 -41.67 -18.55
N GLU A 691 -38.33 -42.14 -17.76
CA GLU A 691 -38.59 -43.06 -16.63
C GLU A 691 -37.42 -43.03 -15.61
N LYS A 692 -37.68 -43.46 -14.36
CA LYS A 692 -37.05 -43.01 -13.10
C LYS A 692 -35.81 -43.86 -12.65
N PRO A 693 -34.99 -43.44 -11.64
CA PRO A 693 -35.26 -42.43 -10.60
C PRO A 693 -34.19 -41.35 -10.32
N ALA A 694 -34.65 -40.09 -10.38
CA ALA A 694 -34.39 -38.97 -9.46
C ALA A 694 -33.11 -38.93 -8.57
N MET A 695 -32.05 -38.31 -9.08
CA MET A 695 -31.32 -37.24 -8.36
C MET A 695 -30.59 -36.32 -9.37
N GLY A 696 -30.60 -35.00 -9.16
CA GLY A 696 -29.72 -34.04 -9.85
C GLY A 696 -30.36 -32.99 -10.76
N LEU A 697 -31.55 -33.21 -11.34
CA LEU A 697 -32.09 -32.31 -12.39
C LEU A 697 -32.48 -30.89 -11.90
N MET A 698 -32.58 -30.67 -10.59
CA MET A 698 -32.85 -29.33 -10.02
C MET A 698 -31.60 -28.44 -9.95
N GLY A 699 -30.40 -28.99 -10.18
CA GLY A 699 -29.15 -28.22 -10.22
C GLY A 699 -28.90 -27.51 -11.57
N ILE A 700 -29.37 -28.10 -12.67
CA ILE A 700 -29.10 -27.57 -14.02
C ILE A 700 -30.07 -26.44 -14.40
N LEU A 701 -31.33 -26.49 -13.92
CA LEU A 701 -32.32 -25.44 -14.21
C LEU A 701 -32.05 -24.10 -13.50
N LYS A 702 -31.16 -24.05 -12.49
CA LYS A 702 -30.78 -22.79 -11.82
C LYS A 702 -29.66 -22.02 -12.52
N VAL A 703 -28.81 -22.69 -13.29
CA VAL A 703 -27.65 -22.06 -13.96
C VAL A 703 -28.07 -21.24 -15.20
N LEU A 704 -29.20 -21.56 -15.83
CA LEU A 704 -29.67 -20.90 -17.06
C LEU A 704 -30.63 -19.71 -16.85
N ALA A 705 -30.92 -19.31 -15.61
CA ALA A 705 -31.76 -18.14 -15.33
C ALA A 705 -30.99 -16.80 -15.32
N GLY A 706 -29.66 -16.82 -15.32
CA GLY A 706 -28.82 -15.63 -15.08
C GLY A 706 -28.58 -14.68 -16.25
N ILE A 707 -28.95 -15.03 -17.49
CA ILE A 707 -28.54 -14.29 -18.71
C ILE A 707 -29.64 -13.32 -19.24
N ILE A 708 -30.79 -13.25 -18.57
CA ILE A 708 -31.93 -12.40 -18.98
C ILE A 708 -31.77 -10.88 -18.75
N PRO A 709 -30.97 -10.33 -17.78
CA PRO A 709 -30.99 -8.89 -17.50
C PRO A 709 -30.49 -7.97 -18.64
N LEU A 710 -29.61 -8.45 -19.54
CA LEU A 710 -28.91 -7.57 -20.48
C LEU A 710 -29.78 -7.06 -21.64
N VAL A 711 -30.81 -7.81 -22.04
CA VAL A 711 -31.74 -7.40 -23.11
C VAL A 711 -32.76 -6.37 -22.61
N ALA A 712 -33.08 -6.38 -21.31
CA ALA A 712 -34.00 -5.42 -20.71
C ALA A 712 -33.42 -3.99 -20.68
N ILE A 713 -32.12 -3.86 -20.40
CA ILE A 713 -31.44 -2.55 -20.28
C ILE A 713 -31.44 -1.79 -21.61
N ILE A 714 -31.19 -2.48 -22.74
CA ILE A 714 -31.22 -1.88 -24.09
C ILE A 714 -32.65 -1.43 -24.47
N ALA A 715 -33.68 -2.16 -24.05
CA ALA A 715 -35.07 -1.77 -24.29
C ALA A 715 -35.48 -0.52 -23.49
N THR A 716 -34.98 -0.36 -22.25
CA THR A 716 -35.25 0.81 -21.41
C THR A 716 -34.58 2.07 -21.96
N ILE A 717 -33.33 2.00 -22.44
CA ILE A 717 -32.62 3.14 -23.04
C ILE A 717 -33.39 3.71 -24.25
N PHE A 718 -34.02 2.86 -25.07
CA PHE A 718 -34.86 3.30 -26.19
C PHE A 718 -36.23 3.89 -25.80
N GLN A 719 -36.73 3.65 -24.58
CA GLN A 719 -37.98 4.25 -24.11
C GLN A 719 -37.79 5.66 -23.52
N THR A 720 -36.60 5.97 -22.99
CA THR A 720 -36.35 7.23 -22.26
C THR A 720 -36.14 8.45 -23.17
N PHE A 721 -35.74 8.26 -24.44
CA PHE A 721 -35.57 9.35 -25.42
C PHE A 721 -36.74 9.47 -26.42
N ARG A 722 -37.95 9.76 -25.93
CA ARG A 722 -39.05 10.26 -26.77
C ARG A 722 -39.07 11.78 -26.83
N LEU A 723 -38.37 12.36 -27.83
CA LEU A 723 -38.69 13.72 -28.30
C LEU A 723 -39.96 13.69 -29.17
N PRO A 724 -40.89 14.65 -29.01
CA PRO A 724 -42.15 14.64 -29.73
C PRO A 724 -42.02 15.31 -31.11
N PHE A 725 -41.91 14.51 -32.18
CA PHE A 725 -42.14 15.01 -33.54
C PHE A 725 -43.23 14.23 -34.26
N ASN A 726 -44.28 14.96 -34.61
CA ASN A 726 -45.43 14.49 -35.38
C ASN A 726 -45.16 14.80 -36.86
N ILE A 727 -45.06 13.77 -37.72
CA ILE A 727 -44.95 13.93 -39.17
C ILE A 727 -46.02 13.05 -39.84
N PRO A 728 -46.90 13.60 -40.70
CA PRO A 728 -47.99 12.86 -41.30
C PRO A 728 -47.58 12.10 -42.56
N GLY A 729 -48.08 10.87 -42.70
CA GLY A 729 -48.29 10.21 -43.99
C GLY A 729 -47.23 9.21 -44.41
N MET A 730 -47.51 7.92 -44.22
CA MET A 730 -47.72 6.95 -45.30
C MET A 730 -48.46 5.72 -44.74
N ARG A 731 -49.05 4.90 -45.64
CA ARG A 731 -50.08 3.89 -45.33
C ARG A 731 -49.55 2.62 -44.69
#